data_AF-A0A9E5LYG8-F1
#
_entry.id   AF-A0A9E5LYG8-F1
#
_cell.length_a   1.000
_cell.length_b   1.000
_cell.length_c   1.000
_cell.angle_alpha   90.00
_cell.angle_beta   90.00
_cell.angle_gamma   90.00
#
_symmetry.space_group_name_H-M   'P 1'
#
loop_
_entity.id
_entity.type
_entity.pdbx_description
1 polymer ?
#
loop_
_entity_poly.entity_id
_entity_poly.type
_entity_poly.pdbx_seq_one_letter_code
_entity_poly.pdbx_strand_id
1 'polypeptide(L)'
;MPLRPYAALTRICLGLLSLFSVPQAWADITIDAALLASGHRQSFDSLPLTGAFTWANNSTLSGWYASDTTGSFNASAVTVNGTATNPAHLVIINVGNAASSDRALAYHTQLASAPTHLGLAFVNASGRELTSFSLAYAAEQWKESTNARTVAVAVFYRVGAVAADLPAGSGWTELPALTASTLNGSAPVSTARSVSAVPVSVPNGATLWLRWTFTNTATTATNSNDILGIDDVVFSATALAVDSAPVFTLQPASQSASLGDTVTFTASASGSPAPTFQWFKDGASISGATAASYSIPGANASHAGNYSVVATNSIGSATSATATLTVSSVAVKPAITTQPGSLSVAVGANATFTVVATGTAPLSYQWFKGVAPIAGATSPTLAIPGVSAGDAGAYSVTVGNSAGSISSAVAQLTVLLPPLLATPPSAATALTGASASFSVVAAGDGPFTYQWRKAGVALSGATATTATLTLGNVQFADAGAYDVVVQGPGGTTTSPTVTLTVNGPPSIATHPFNQAAYVGAGATFSVNAIGTAPLAYQWRRGGGSIPGATGASLTLSNLQASDSGAVIDVVVSNAFGSTTSAAATLTVTAELAWSAFDLQGFGKLGTGTTGGGVVAETDAAYRKCSTPYEFVKAIYDSSKTAGAVRVIEILNDLDLGYNEVDAATRLLGNFREHATPKLHPRLITTGVSLVDIVPKGGGLTIFSANGATIRHSCLNIKGTSNVILRNLRFDEMWEWDEASKGNYDSNDWDFIDLSNGGVVSNVWIDHCTFTKTYDGIVDLKKGTQYVTFSWCRYVGDDGATNPNSFVRQQIAALEASRSSYAFYNFLRNNGFSTEDIIQIIQGHDKCHLMGATELDAQNDVLSATFHHQWFENIWDRCVPRLRGGQVHNYNIYVDDSRALVAKRLRDTRKAAMSSAAQLSLENTYSFNPFLNGSIATEGSAILVEKSFYRDCLTPLRNNQTDPANPVYTGKIKSIDTIYQFLNTNGTTTTIRGDSTDAGSPMGPFQAPAIPFSWNTADGSAPYAAPPMDNPASLPQILQAGAGAGRLVWPKANWLRTTNADAPTAVAPAITTQPLGQSVNGGQSATLTVAATGTAPLVYQWFQGQSGDISTPVGTNAASFTSPALLAATSFWVRVSNSAGSAVSATATVTLVPGFTTWLALNNLSGAAAAFGADPDADGRPNLLEYSLGTEPTRSEAAGEDLTLTTDRPGHWIARYSRNRAAAGITTIVENSSDLAIWTSLSGTPTVESTTATLERLALGFDSSAPRLFIRLRVSQP
;
A
#
# COMPACT_ATOMS: atom_id res chain seq x y z
N MET A 1 -60.16 -79.59 6.85
CA MET A 1 -61.51 -80.17 6.78
C MET A 1 -62.26 -79.49 5.64
N PRO A 2 -63.21 -80.14 4.94
CA PRO A 2 -63.41 -81.59 4.78
C PRO A 2 -63.74 -82.05 3.34
N LEU A 3 -63.71 -83.39 3.10
CA LEU A 3 -64.49 -84.16 2.08
C LEU A 3 -64.24 -83.87 0.55
N ARG A 4 -63.78 -84.82 -0.30
CA ARG A 4 -64.46 -86.04 -0.88
C ARG A 4 -65.54 -85.69 -1.94
N PRO A 5 -65.96 -86.62 -2.86
CA PRO A 5 -65.30 -87.79 -3.50
C PRO A 5 -65.76 -88.13 -4.97
N TYR A 6 -65.29 -89.27 -5.53
CA TYR A 6 -65.93 -90.14 -6.57
C TYR A 6 -66.14 -89.57 -8.01
N ALA A 7 -66.36 -90.34 -9.09
CA ALA A 7 -66.22 -91.76 -9.50
C ALA A 7 -66.20 -91.77 -11.07
N ALA A 8 -65.40 -92.53 -11.83
CA ALA A 8 -65.36 -93.99 -12.05
C ALA A 8 -66.55 -94.60 -12.85
N LEU A 9 -66.28 -95.04 -14.11
CA LEU A 9 -67.01 -96.06 -14.91
C LEU A 9 -68.47 -95.70 -15.36
N THR A 10 -69.17 -96.31 -16.35
CA THR A 10 -69.08 -97.63 -17.03
C THR A 10 -69.94 -97.71 -18.34
N ARG A 11 -69.47 -98.43 -19.39
CA ARG A 11 -70.16 -99.45 -20.27
C ARG A 11 -71.51 -99.26 -21.03
N ILE A 12 -71.51 -99.83 -22.28
CA ILE A 12 -72.57 -100.64 -22.99
C ILE A 12 -73.74 -99.84 -23.64
N CYS A 13 -74.46 -100.22 -24.73
CA CYS A 13 -74.88 -101.54 -25.31
C CYS A 13 -75.00 -101.65 -26.87
N LEU A 14 -75.64 -102.75 -27.34
CA LEU A 14 -76.14 -103.18 -28.68
C LEU A 14 -77.40 -102.37 -29.17
N GLY A 15 -77.95 -102.50 -30.40
CA GLY A 15 -77.57 -103.25 -31.63
C GLY A 15 -78.76 -103.62 -32.58
N LEU A 16 -78.44 -103.91 -33.86
CA LEU A 16 -79.13 -104.80 -34.85
C LEU A 16 -80.54 -104.51 -35.45
N LEU A 17 -80.63 -104.79 -36.79
CA LEU A 17 -81.79 -105.12 -37.66
C LEU A 17 -82.82 -104.01 -37.99
N SER A 18 -83.62 -104.07 -39.08
CA SER A 18 -83.41 -104.37 -40.52
C SER A 18 -84.75 -104.27 -41.30
N LEU A 19 -84.70 -103.92 -42.60
CA LEU A 19 -85.71 -104.22 -43.65
C LEU A 19 -87.14 -103.63 -43.53
N PHE A 20 -87.46 -102.67 -44.41
CA PHE A 20 -88.61 -102.73 -45.33
C PHE A 20 -88.37 -101.78 -46.53
N SER A 21 -88.79 -102.19 -47.74
CA SER A 21 -88.51 -101.50 -49.01
C SER A 21 -89.67 -100.63 -49.48
N VAL A 22 -89.35 -99.40 -49.91
CA VAL A 22 -90.23 -98.41 -50.57
C VAL A 22 -89.59 -98.09 -51.94
N PRO A 23 -90.33 -97.67 -53.00
CA PRO A 23 -89.82 -97.70 -54.38
C PRO A 23 -88.53 -96.91 -54.58
N GLN A 24 -87.75 -97.30 -55.62
CA GLN A 24 -86.49 -96.66 -55.99
C GLN A 24 -86.70 -95.15 -56.18
N ALA A 25 -86.37 -94.38 -55.15
CA ALA A 25 -86.75 -92.97 -55.07
C ALA A 25 -86.02 -92.16 -56.14
N TRP A 26 -86.76 -91.26 -56.79
CA TRP A 26 -86.21 -90.21 -57.64
C TRP A 26 -85.22 -89.40 -56.78
N ALA A 27 -83.92 -89.53 -57.08
CA ALA A 27 -82.86 -88.95 -56.26
C ALA A 27 -82.55 -87.53 -56.75
N ASP A 28 -83.50 -86.63 -56.48
CA ASP A 28 -83.42 -85.19 -56.67
C ASP A 28 -82.20 -84.59 -55.93
N ILE A 29 -81.63 -83.52 -56.48
CA ILE A 29 -80.45 -82.87 -55.90
C ILE A 29 -80.86 -82.07 -54.65
N THR A 30 -80.27 -82.36 -53.49
CA THR A 30 -80.67 -81.72 -52.23
C THR A 30 -79.99 -80.36 -52.03
N ILE A 31 -80.77 -79.31 -51.77
CA ILE A 31 -80.31 -77.98 -51.37
C ILE A 31 -80.25 -77.93 -49.84
N ASP A 32 -79.05 -77.89 -49.27
CA ASP A 32 -78.80 -77.75 -47.84
C ASP A 32 -78.13 -76.40 -47.48
N ALA A 33 -77.81 -76.21 -46.21
CA ALA A 33 -77.18 -74.98 -45.71
C ALA A 33 -75.76 -74.73 -46.26
N ALA A 34 -75.03 -75.76 -46.68
CA ALA A 34 -73.72 -75.59 -47.32
C ALA A 34 -73.88 -75.16 -48.78
N LEU A 35 -74.84 -75.76 -49.50
CA LEU A 35 -75.14 -75.40 -50.88
C LEU A 35 -75.64 -73.95 -51.03
N LEU A 36 -76.36 -73.43 -50.03
CA LEU A 36 -76.77 -72.01 -49.98
C LEU A 36 -75.59 -71.03 -49.90
N ALA A 37 -74.42 -71.46 -49.42
CA ALA A 37 -73.24 -70.59 -49.27
C ALA A 37 -72.31 -70.61 -50.49
N SER A 38 -72.26 -71.71 -51.25
CA SER A 38 -71.32 -71.89 -52.38
C SER A 38 -71.97 -72.04 -53.76
N GLY A 39 -73.27 -72.39 -53.81
CA GLY A 39 -73.92 -72.86 -55.03
C GLY A 39 -73.49 -74.27 -55.45
N HIS A 40 -74.17 -74.80 -56.47
CA HIS A 40 -73.90 -76.05 -57.16
C HIS A 40 -73.40 -75.77 -58.59
N ARG A 41 -72.50 -76.62 -59.10
CA ARG A 41 -71.92 -76.44 -60.44
C ARG A 41 -71.60 -77.81 -61.06
N GLN A 42 -72.10 -78.05 -62.27
CA GLN A 42 -71.91 -79.29 -63.03
C GLN A 42 -71.43 -78.97 -64.43
N SER A 43 -70.18 -79.36 -64.73
CA SER A 43 -69.55 -79.28 -66.05
C SER A 43 -69.47 -80.68 -66.65
N PHE A 44 -69.84 -80.88 -67.92
CA PHE A 44 -69.82 -82.20 -68.56
C PHE A 44 -68.51 -82.47 -69.33
N ASP A 45 -67.77 -81.43 -69.74
CA ASP A 45 -66.40 -81.51 -70.28
C ASP A 45 -65.46 -82.39 -69.43
N SER A 46 -65.55 -82.21 -68.11
CA SER A 46 -64.65 -82.82 -67.12
C SER A 46 -64.84 -84.34 -66.91
N LEU A 47 -65.87 -84.92 -67.53
CA LEU A 47 -66.23 -86.33 -67.42
C LEU A 47 -65.36 -87.19 -68.40
N PRO A 48 -64.90 -88.44 -68.13
CA PRO A 48 -64.17 -89.28 -69.12
C PRO A 48 -64.89 -89.66 -70.44
N LEU A 49 -64.16 -89.98 -71.51
CA LEU A 49 -64.73 -90.17 -72.88
C LEU A 49 -65.40 -91.53 -73.15
N THR A 50 -65.07 -92.56 -72.38
CA THR A 50 -65.59 -93.92 -72.55
C THR A 50 -65.66 -94.65 -71.20
N GLY A 51 -66.61 -95.58 -71.06
CA GLY A 51 -66.80 -96.39 -69.84
C GLY A 51 -68.07 -96.03 -69.06
N ALA A 52 -68.48 -96.93 -68.17
CA ALA A 52 -69.63 -96.72 -67.28
C ALA A 52 -69.24 -95.79 -66.12
N PHE A 53 -69.99 -94.71 -65.95
CA PHE A 53 -69.66 -93.64 -65.01
C PHE A 53 -70.12 -93.92 -63.58
N THR A 54 -69.19 -93.82 -62.63
CA THR A 54 -69.46 -93.78 -61.19
C THR A 54 -68.70 -92.61 -60.55
N TRP A 55 -69.31 -92.00 -59.53
CA TRP A 55 -69.08 -90.58 -59.19
C TRP A 55 -68.01 -90.35 -58.11
N ALA A 56 -67.23 -89.27 -58.26
CA ALA A 56 -66.15 -88.92 -57.32
C ALA A 56 -66.65 -88.37 -55.97
N ASN A 57 -67.75 -87.60 -55.95
CA ASN A 57 -68.25 -86.88 -54.75
C ASN A 57 -69.68 -87.29 -54.33
N ASN A 58 -70.20 -88.42 -54.84
CA ASN A 58 -71.47 -89.04 -54.44
C ASN A 58 -72.75 -88.17 -54.52
N SER A 59 -72.78 -87.11 -55.33
CA SER A 59 -74.01 -86.42 -55.76
C SER A 59 -74.35 -86.82 -57.20
N THR A 60 -74.88 -88.03 -57.38
CA THR A 60 -75.21 -88.62 -58.70
C THR A 60 -75.93 -87.66 -59.65
N LEU A 61 -75.73 -87.84 -60.97
CA LEU A 61 -76.52 -87.23 -62.07
C LEU A 61 -78.04 -87.57 -62.03
N SER A 62 -78.53 -88.11 -60.91
CA SER A 62 -79.83 -88.73 -60.69
C SER A 62 -81.02 -87.76 -60.60
N GLY A 63 -80.75 -86.45 -60.58
CA GLY A 63 -81.79 -85.43 -60.72
C GLY A 63 -82.17 -85.12 -62.18
N TRP A 64 -81.48 -85.69 -63.18
CA TRP A 64 -81.75 -85.41 -64.60
C TRP A 64 -82.74 -86.39 -65.23
N TYR A 65 -83.55 -85.90 -66.17
CA TYR A 65 -84.53 -86.69 -66.91
C TYR A 65 -84.74 -86.19 -68.36
N ALA A 66 -85.35 -87.05 -69.19
CA ALA A 66 -85.86 -86.68 -70.51
C ALA A 66 -87.31 -87.19 -70.69
N SER A 67 -88.08 -86.52 -71.54
CA SER A 67 -89.48 -86.86 -71.82
C SER A 67 -89.88 -86.45 -73.23
N ASP A 68 -90.75 -87.24 -73.86
CA ASP A 68 -91.29 -86.93 -75.18
C ASP A 68 -92.51 -86.00 -75.16
N THR A 69 -93.05 -85.71 -76.34
CA THR A 69 -94.27 -84.89 -76.53
C THR A 69 -95.54 -85.57 -76.04
N THR A 70 -95.54 -86.87 -75.76
CA THR A 70 -96.65 -87.58 -75.09
C THR A 70 -96.57 -87.47 -73.57
N GLY A 71 -95.43 -86.99 -73.03
CA GLY A 71 -95.19 -86.96 -71.59
C GLY A 71 -94.83 -88.33 -71.02
N SER A 72 -94.35 -89.27 -71.85
CA SER A 72 -93.81 -90.54 -71.37
C SER A 72 -92.39 -90.31 -70.85
N PHE A 73 -92.20 -90.42 -69.53
CA PHE A 73 -90.91 -90.24 -68.88
C PHE A 73 -90.11 -91.54 -68.90
N ASN A 74 -88.98 -91.54 -69.62
CA ASN A 74 -87.98 -92.58 -69.51
C ASN A 74 -86.79 -92.03 -68.73
N ALA A 75 -86.72 -92.40 -67.44
CA ALA A 75 -85.55 -92.22 -66.59
C ALA A 75 -84.45 -93.23 -66.99
N SER A 76 -84.02 -93.16 -68.24
CA SER A 76 -83.03 -94.06 -68.82
C SER A 76 -81.63 -93.71 -68.35
N ALA A 77 -80.86 -94.72 -67.95
CA ALA A 77 -79.48 -94.54 -67.51
C ALA A 77 -78.65 -93.80 -68.57
N VAL A 78 -78.03 -92.69 -68.16
CA VAL A 78 -77.15 -91.87 -69.02
C VAL A 78 -75.94 -92.71 -69.42
N THR A 79 -75.70 -92.84 -70.71
CA THR A 79 -74.57 -93.62 -71.26
C THR A 79 -73.66 -92.69 -72.07
N VAL A 80 -72.36 -92.98 -72.20
CA VAL A 80 -71.39 -92.09 -72.88
C VAL A 80 -70.83 -92.77 -74.12
N ASN A 81 -70.84 -92.06 -75.27
CA ASN A 81 -70.31 -92.51 -76.57
C ASN A 81 -70.76 -93.92 -77.02
N GLY A 82 -72.05 -94.25 -76.85
CA GLY A 82 -72.65 -95.46 -77.42
C GLY A 82 -73.00 -95.31 -78.90
N THR A 83 -72.45 -96.15 -79.77
CA THR A 83 -72.77 -96.15 -81.21
C THR A 83 -74.23 -96.52 -81.48
N ALA A 84 -74.88 -95.78 -82.39
CA ALA A 84 -76.32 -95.83 -82.65
C ALA A 84 -76.88 -97.20 -83.06
N THR A 85 -77.77 -97.76 -82.23
CA THR A 85 -78.75 -98.81 -82.61
C THR A 85 -80.00 -98.88 -81.71
N ASN A 86 -80.00 -98.29 -80.51
CA ASN A 86 -81.14 -98.36 -79.57
C ASN A 86 -81.66 -96.94 -79.19
N PRO A 87 -82.96 -96.59 -79.31
CA PRO A 87 -83.38 -95.18 -79.48
C PRO A 87 -83.80 -94.41 -78.20
N ALA A 88 -83.55 -94.95 -77.00
CA ALA A 88 -84.34 -94.64 -75.79
C ALA A 88 -83.59 -94.02 -74.58
N HIS A 89 -82.39 -93.41 -74.76
CA HIS A 89 -81.52 -93.02 -73.63
C HIS A 89 -80.91 -91.60 -73.77
N LEU A 90 -80.71 -90.90 -72.64
CA LEU A 90 -79.83 -89.73 -72.57
C LEU A 90 -78.37 -90.15 -72.82
N VAL A 91 -77.63 -89.31 -73.54
CA VAL A 91 -76.22 -89.58 -73.89
C VAL A 91 -75.37 -88.33 -73.67
N ILE A 92 -74.22 -88.46 -73.02
CA ILE A 92 -73.19 -87.42 -73.05
C ILE A 92 -72.40 -87.62 -74.34
N ILE A 93 -72.37 -86.57 -75.18
CA ILE A 93 -71.74 -86.59 -76.51
C ILE A 93 -70.59 -85.61 -76.58
N ASN A 94 -69.64 -85.87 -77.47
CA ASN A 94 -68.66 -84.87 -77.90
C ASN A 94 -69.31 -83.89 -78.86
N VAL A 95 -69.27 -82.61 -78.53
CA VAL A 95 -69.68 -81.53 -79.42
C VAL A 95 -68.45 -81.14 -80.24
N GLY A 96 -68.36 -81.70 -81.45
CA GLY A 96 -67.22 -81.52 -82.34
C GLY A 96 -66.85 -82.78 -83.10
N ASN A 97 -65.58 -82.92 -83.48
CA ASN A 97 -65.08 -84.22 -83.95
C ASN A 97 -64.85 -85.16 -82.74
N ALA A 98 -64.57 -86.44 -83.00
CA ALA A 98 -64.38 -87.44 -81.94
C ALA A 98 -63.22 -87.16 -80.95
N ALA A 99 -62.36 -86.18 -81.24
CA ALA A 99 -61.28 -85.73 -80.36
C ALA A 99 -61.61 -84.43 -79.58
N SER A 100 -62.82 -83.86 -79.73
CA SER A 100 -63.25 -82.71 -78.93
C SER A 100 -63.28 -83.07 -77.44
N SER A 101 -62.75 -82.18 -76.60
CA SER A 101 -62.91 -82.26 -75.14
C SER A 101 -64.29 -81.77 -74.68
N ASP A 102 -64.88 -80.89 -75.49
CA ASP A 102 -66.13 -80.14 -75.32
C ASP A 102 -67.36 -81.05 -75.42
N ARG A 103 -68.23 -81.04 -74.41
CA ARG A 103 -69.27 -82.07 -74.23
C ARG A 103 -70.55 -81.58 -73.60
N ALA A 104 -71.66 -81.90 -74.26
CA ALA A 104 -73.00 -81.68 -73.75
C ALA A 104 -73.74 -82.97 -73.38
N LEU A 105 -74.63 -82.87 -72.40
CA LEU A 105 -75.68 -83.85 -72.16
C LEU A 105 -76.80 -83.65 -73.20
N ALA A 106 -77.00 -84.64 -74.05
CA ALA A 106 -77.90 -84.59 -75.20
C ALA A 106 -78.81 -85.81 -75.29
N TYR A 107 -79.69 -85.80 -76.29
CA TYR A 107 -80.50 -86.96 -76.67
C TYR A 107 -80.34 -87.24 -78.17
N HIS A 108 -79.96 -88.47 -78.53
CA HIS A 108 -79.63 -88.84 -79.90
C HIS A 108 -80.87 -89.35 -80.68
N THR A 109 -81.18 -88.76 -81.83
CA THR A 109 -82.46 -88.99 -82.53
C THR A 109 -82.29 -89.63 -83.91
N GLN A 110 -82.55 -90.94 -84.02
CA GLN A 110 -82.70 -91.62 -85.33
C GLN A 110 -84.12 -92.13 -85.64
N LEU A 111 -85.11 -91.81 -84.78
CA LEU A 111 -86.51 -92.11 -85.01
C LEU A 111 -87.36 -90.84 -85.01
N ALA A 112 -88.46 -90.87 -85.78
CA ALA A 112 -89.42 -89.77 -85.93
C ALA A 112 -90.26 -89.46 -84.67
N SER A 113 -90.02 -90.16 -83.56
CA SER A 113 -90.72 -90.06 -82.28
C SER A 113 -89.72 -89.79 -81.13
N ALA A 114 -88.78 -88.87 -81.35
CA ALA A 114 -87.74 -88.54 -80.38
C ALA A 114 -88.24 -87.54 -79.31
N PRO A 115 -87.72 -87.62 -78.06
CA PRO A 115 -88.11 -86.71 -77.00
C PRO A 115 -87.56 -85.30 -77.20
N THR A 116 -88.39 -84.30 -76.86
CA THR A 116 -88.13 -82.87 -77.12
C THR A 116 -87.72 -82.09 -75.88
N HIS A 117 -87.64 -82.75 -74.72
CA HIS A 117 -87.44 -82.10 -73.42
C HIS A 117 -86.35 -82.80 -72.57
N LEU A 118 -85.52 -82.00 -71.91
CA LEU A 118 -84.49 -82.39 -70.93
C LEU A 118 -84.77 -81.64 -69.62
N GLY A 119 -84.49 -82.19 -68.44
CA GLY A 119 -84.77 -81.49 -67.18
C GLY A 119 -83.99 -81.96 -65.96
N LEU A 120 -84.17 -81.23 -64.86
CA LEU A 120 -83.45 -81.30 -63.58
C LEU A 120 -84.40 -81.12 -62.40
N ALA A 121 -84.12 -81.74 -61.26
CA ALA A 121 -84.91 -81.63 -60.02
C ALA A 121 -84.05 -81.35 -58.77
N PHE A 122 -84.50 -80.40 -57.93
CA PHE A 122 -83.83 -79.99 -56.69
C PHE A 122 -84.80 -79.98 -55.49
N VAL A 123 -84.50 -80.70 -54.41
CA VAL A 123 -85.30 -80.68 -53.15
C VAL A 123 -84.71 -79.67 -52.17
N ASN A 124 -85.52 -78.74 -51.67
CA ASN A 124 -85.11 -77.89 -50.55
C ASN A 124 -85.12 -78.68 -49.23
N ALA A 125 -83.96 -78.93 -48.63
CA ALA A 125 -83.82 -79.52 -47.29
C ALA A 125 -83.04 -78.60 -46.33
N SER A 126 -82.92 -77.31 -46.64
CA SER A 126 -82.12 -76.34 -45.89
C SER A 126 -82.66 -75.99 -44.50
N GLY A 127 -83.84 -76.50 -44.13
CA GLY A 127 -84.56 -76.16 -42.91
C GLY A 127 -85.25 -74.78 -42.96
N ARG A 128 -85.19 -74.09 -44.12
CA ARG A 128 -85.73 -72.73 -44.32
C ARG A 128 -86.45 -72.65 -45.66
N GLU A 129 -87.31 -71.65 -45.83
CA GLU A 129 -87.91 -71.35 -47.13
C GLU A 129 -86.88 -70.65 -48.04
N LEU A 130 -86.76 -71.12 -49.28
CA LEU A 130 -85.97 -70.42 -50.30
C LEU A 130 -86.83 -69.31 -50.91
N THR A 131 -86.24 -68.13 -51.09
CA THR A 131 -86.93 -66.93 -51.60
C THR A 131 -86.54 -66.58 -53.05
N SER A 132 -85.43 -67.13 -53.53
CA SER A 132 -84.98 -66.99 -54.93
C SER A 132 -83.95 -68.07 -55.30
N PHE A 133 -83.80 -68.33 -56.60
CA PHE A 133 -82.68 -69.07 -57.17
C PHE A 133 -82.04 -68.35 -58.36
N SER A 134 -80.86 -68.81 -58.75
CA SER A 134 -80.11 -68.39 -59.92
C SER A 134 -79.79 -69.63 -60.75
N LEU A 135 -79.79 -69.51 -62.08
CA LEU A 135 -79.47 -70.60 -63.00
C LEU A 135 -78.58 -70.09 -64.15
N ALA A 136 -77.47 -70.76 -64.41
CA ALA A 136 -76.69 -70.63 -65.65
C ALA A 136 -76.51 -71.99 -66.31
N TYR A 137 -76.35 -72.01 -67.64
CA TYR A 137 -76.06 -73.20 -68.45
C TYR A 137 -75.52 -72.79 -69.83
N ALA A 138 -74.84 -73.69 -70.53
CA ALA A 138 -74.51 -73.58 -71.95
C ALA A 138 -75.47 -74.41 -72.81
N ALA A 139 -75.97 -73.83 -73.91
CA ALA A 139 -76.75 -74.54 -74.93
C ALA A 139 -75.87 -74.86 -76.13
N GLU A 140 -75.88 -76.10 -76.59
CA GLU A 140 -74.96 -76.57 -77.63
C GLU A 140 -75.66 -77.23 -78.80
N GLN A 141 -75.12 -77.01 -80.01
CA GLN A 141 -75.56 -77.67 -81.23
C GLN A 141 -74.37 -78.29 -81.98
N TRP A 142 -74.52 -79.57 -82.32
CA TRP A 142 -73.67 -80.28 -83.27
C TRP A 142 -74.48 -80.70 -84.50
N LYS A 143 -73.86 -80.74 -85.68
CA LYS A 143 -74.52 -81.13 -86.93
C LYS A 143 -73.61 -81.95 -87.83
N GLU A 144 -74.21 -82.91 -88.53
CA GLU A 144 -73.48 -83.80 -89.45
C GLU A 144 -73.62 -83.34 -90.92
N SER A 145 -74.57 -82.46 -91.24
CA SER A 145 -74.75 -81.90 -92.60
C SER A 145 -74.55 -80.38 -92.70
N THR A 146 -74.18 -79.90 -93.88
CA THR A 146 -73.71 -78.52 -94.11
C THR A 146 -74.81 -77.46 -94.11
N ASN A 147 -76.08 -77.82 -94.31
CA ASN A 147 -77.19 -76.86 -94.37
C ASN A 147 -77.41 -76.15 -93.02
N ALA A 148 -77.77 -74.86 -93.07
CA ALA A 148 -78.07 -74.08 -91.88
C ALA A 148 -79.51 -74.36 -91.40
N ARG A 149 -79.67 -74.74 -90.13
CA ARG A 149 -80.98 -74.89 -89.47
C ARG A 149 -80.96 -74.12 -88.16
N THR A 150 -82.09 -73.47 -87.88
CA THR A 150 -82.25 -72.67 -86.66
C THR A 150 -83.05 -73.47 -85.64
N VAL A 151 -82.48 -73.66 -84.44
CA VAL A 151 -83.16 -74.31 -83.32
C VAL A 151 -83.31 -73.31 -82.17
N ALA A 152 -84.51 -73.27 -81.59
CA ALA A 152 -84.82 -72.50 -80.39
C ALA A 152 -84.80 -73.40 -79.15
N VAL A 153 -84.16 -72.92 -78.08
CA VAL A 153 -84.12 -73.56 -76.75
C VAL A 153 -84.84 -72.66 -75.75
N ALA A 154 -85.84 -73.19 -75.06
CA ALA A 154 -86.59 -72.50 -74.01
C ALA A 154 -86.42 -73.22 -72.66
N VAL A 155 -86.43 -72.48 -71.55
CA VAL A 155 -86.27 -73.05 -70.21
C VAL A 155 -87.46 -72.71 -69.34
N PHE A 156 -87.95 -73.69 -68.59
CA PHE A 156 -89.09 -73.57 -67.70
C PHE A 156 -88.74 -74.08 -66.30
N TYR A 157 -89.49 -73.62 -65.30
CA TYR A 157 -89.45 -74.16 -63.94
C TYR A 157 -90.86 -74.46 -63.41
N ARG A 158 -90.94 -75.30 -62.38
CA ARG A 158 -92.17 -75.63 -61.65
C ARG A 158 -91.83 -76.07 -60.23
N VAL A 159 -92.64 -75.69 -59.24
CA VAL A 159 -92.46 -76.11 -57.84
C VAL A 159 -93.56 -77.09 -57.44
N GLY A 160 -93.22 -78.14 -56.69
CA GLY A 160 -94.17 -78.92 -55.89
C GLY A 160 -94.97 -80.02 -56.59
N ALA A 161 -94.50 -80.57 -57.72
CA ALA A 161 -95.09 -81.76 -58.35
C ALA A 161 -94.25 -83.02 -58.07
N VAL A 162 -94.89 -84.19 -57.98
CA VAL A 162 -94.22 -85.51 -58.03
C VAL A 162 -94.06 -85.97 -59.48
N ALA A 163 -93.01 -86.74 -59.78
CA ALA A 163 -92.55 -86.97 -61.15
C ALA A 163 -93.56 -87.67 -62.09
N ALA A 164 -94.58 -88.35 -61.55
CA ALA A 164 -95.65 -88.97 -62.33
C ALA A 164 -96.65 -87.96 -62.93
N ASP A 165 -96.76 -86.75 -62.38
CA ASP A 165 -97.77 -85.73 -62.75
C ASP A 165 -97.26 -84.69 -63.76
N LEU A 166 -96.38 -85.12 -64.69
CA LEU A 166 -95.74 -84.26 -65.68
C LEU A 166 -96.16 -84.47 -67.17
N PRO A 167 -97.43 -84.76 -67.55
CA PRO A 167 -97.83 -84.77 -68.95
C PRO A 167 -97.48 -83.47 -69.69
N ALA A 168 -97.36 -83.54 -71.02
CA ALA A 168 -96.82 -82.46 -71.86
C ALA A 168 -97.68 -81.18 -71.98
N GLY A 169 -98.69 -80.94 -71.11
CA GLY A 169 -99.62 -79.82 -71.22
C GLY A 169 -100.02 -79.16 -69.88
N SER A 170 -99.72 -77.85 -69.76
CA SER A 170 -100.08 -76.91 -68.68
C SER A 170 -99.44 -77.11 -67.29
N GLY A 171 -98.97 -76.01 -66.69
CA GLY A 171 -98.43 -75.96 -65.32
C GLY A 171 -96.95 -75.59 -65.15
N TRP A 172 -96.22 -75.37 -66.24
CA TRP A 172 -94.81 -74.93 -66.24
C TRP A 172 -94.70 -73.41 -66.46
N THR A 173 -93.81 -72.74 -65.72
CA THR A 173 -93.53 -71.29 -65.88
C THR A 173 -92.24 -71.09 -66.66
N GLU A 174 -92.28 -70.32 -67.74
CA GLU A 174 -91.09 -70.03 -68.56
C GLU A 174 -90.10 -69.08 -67.84
N LEU A 175 -88.82 -69.19 -68.18
CA LEU A 175 -87.74 -68.27 -67.82
C LEU A 175 -87.31 -67.48 -69.07
N PRO A 176 -87.98 -66.35 -69.41
CA PRO A 176 -87.87 -65.75 -70.75
C PRO A 176 -86.45 -65.29 -71.12
N ALA A 177 -85.65 -64.90 -70.11
CA ALA A 177 -84.25 -64.50 -70.29
C ALA A 177 -83.33 -65.62 -70.83
N LEU A 178 -83.78 -66.88 -70.76
CA LEU A 178 -83.06 -68.06 -71.23
C LEU A 178 -83.58 -68.61 -72.57
N THR A 179 -84.70 -68.07 -73.09
CA THR A 179 -85.40 -68.64 -74.27
C THR A 179 -84.88 -68.15 -75.64
N ALA A 180 -84.09 -67.08 -75.69
CA ALA A 180 -83.74 -66.40 -76.95
C ALA A 180 -82.39 -66.84 -77.55
N SER A 181 -82.22 -68.13 -77.85
CA SER A 181 -81.10 -68.65 -78.66
C SER A 181 -81.62 -69.23 -79.97
N THR A 182 -81.42 -68.52 -81.08
CA THR A 182 -81.44 -69.13 -82.42
C THR A 182 -80.04 -69.67 -82.71
N LEU A 183 -79.78 -70.93 -82.33
CA LEU A 183 -78.54 -71.61 -82.69
C LEU A 183 -78.57 -71.81 -84.22
N ASN A 184 -77.65 -71.16 -84.94
CA ASN A 184 -77.63 -71.12 -86.40
C ASN A 184 -76.18 -70.95 -86.89
N GLY A 185 -75.57 -72.03 -87.38
CA GLY A 185 -74.15 -72.03 -87.77
C GLY A 185 -73.73 -73.21 -88.64
N SER A 186 -72.53 -73.11 -89.22
CA SER A 186 -71.94 -74.12 -90.11
C SER A 186 -71.03 -75.12 -89.39
N ALA A 187 -70.73 -74.88 -88.12
CA ALA A 187 -69.81 -75.62 -87.25
C ALA A 187 -70.44 -75.73 -85.84
N PRO A 188 -69.87 -76.51 -84.90
CA PRO A 188 -70.39 -76.62 -83.54
C PRO A 188 -70.36 -75.26 -82.84
N VAL A 189 -71.41 -74.92 -82.08
CA VAL A 189 -71.52 -73.65 -81.34
C VAL A 189 -72.10 -73.90 -79.96
N SER A 190 -71.36 -73.45 -78.93
CA SER A 190 -71.81 -73.35 -77.55
C SER A 190 -72.27 -71.92 -77.23
N THR A 191 -73.36 -71.75 -76.48
CA THR A 191 -73.88 -70.44 -76.06
C THR A 191 -74.29 -70.44 -74.59
N ALA A 192 -73.46 -69.84 -73.74
CA ALA A 192 -73.73 -69.66 -72.32
C ALA A 192 -74.90 -68.68 -72.07
N ARG A 193 -75.76 -69.03 -71.11
CA ARG A 193 -76.95 -68.29 -70.66
C ARG A 193 -77.01 -68.28 -69.14
N SER A 194 -77.52 -67.20 -68.55
CA SER A 194 -77.72 -67.14 -67.09
C SER A 194 -78.83 -66.18 -66.68
N VAL A 195 -79.48 -66.49 -65.56
CA VAL A 195 -80.39 -65.63 -64.82
C VAL A 195 -79.97 -65.59 -63.35
N SER A 196 -79.58 -64.42 -62.86
CA SER A 196 -78.90 -64.29 -61.55
C SER A 196 -79.84 -64.27 -60.34
N ALA A 197 -81.14 -63.99 -60.53
CA ALA A 197 -82.14 -64.11 -59.47
C ALA A 197 -83.55 -64.26 -60.08
N VAL A 198 -84.19 -65.39 -59.83
CA VAL A 198 -85.59 -65.70 -60.08
C VAL A 198 -86.27 -65.75 -58.72
N PRO A 199 -87.14 -64.79 -58.37
CA PRO A 199 -87.93 -64.85 -57.14
C PRO A 199 -88.87 -66.05 -57.20
N VAL A 200 -88.76 -66.94 -56.21
CA VAL A 200 -89.65 -68.09 -56.06
C VAL A 200 -89.69 -68.49 -54.60
N SER A 201 -90.89 -68.81 -54.11
CA SER A 201 -91.03 -69.50 -52.82
C SER A 201 -90.86 -71.00 -53.06
N VAL A 202 -89.83 -71.60 -52.46
CA VAL A 202 -89.71 -73.06 -52.34
C VAL A 202 -89.71 -73.41 -50.86
N PRO A 203 -90.85 -73.84 -50.29
CA PRO A 203 -90.94 -74.28 -48.91
C PRO A 203 -89.95 -75.40 -48.59
N ASN A 204 -89.55 -75.49 -47.32
CA ASN A 204 -88.69 -76.59 -46.88
C ASN A 204 -89.40 -77.95 -47.06
N GLY A 205 -88.74 -78.88 -47.73
CA GLY A 205 -89.27 -80.18 -48.16
C GLY A 205 -89.81 -80.23 -49.60
N ALA A 206 -89.93 -79.10 -50.32
CA ALA A 206 -90.49 -79.07 -51.67
C ALA A 206 -89.44 -79.20 -52.78
N THR A 207 -89.80 -79.86 -53.89
CA THR A 207 -88.96 -79.96 -55.11
C THR A 207 -89.21 -78.79 -56.07
N LEU A 208 -88.13 -78.15 -56.52
CA LEU A 208 -88.06 -77.26 -57.68
C LEU A 208 -87.57 -78.06 -58.90
N TRP A 209 -88.40 -78.11 -59.94
CA TRP A 209 -88.11 -78.74 -61.22
C TRP A 209 -87.72 -77.69 -62.27
N LEU A 210 -86.77 -78.03 -63.13
CA LEU A 210 -86.29 -77.25 -64.27
C LEU A 210 -86.39 -78.08 -65.56
N ARG A 211 -86.74 -77.47 -66.69
CA ARG A 211 -86.90 -78.16 -67.97
C ARG A 211 -86.50 -77.30 -69.16
N TRP A 212 -85.56 -77.79 -69.96
CA TRP A 212 -85.23 -77.29 -71.29
C TRP A 212 -86.11 -77.95 -72.36
N THR A 213 -86.55 -77.17 -73.34
CA THR A 213 -87.36 -77.64 -74.47
C THR A 213 -86.76 -77.16 -75.79
N PHE A 214 -86.64 -78.06 -76.77
CA PHE A 214 -85.96 -77.80 -78.04
C PHE A 214 -86.95 -77.87 -79.21
N THR A 215 -87.01 -76.82 -80.04
CA THR A 215 -87.94 -76.73 -81.18
C THR A 215 -87.18 -76.37 -82.46
N ASN A 216 -87.26 -77.25 -83.47
CA ASN A 216 -86.64 -77.06 -84.78
C ASN A 216 -87.64 -76.44 -85.76
N THR A 217 -87.23 -75.41 -86.52
CA THR A 217 -88.14 -74.62 -87.39
C THR A 217 -87.97 -74.89 -88.90
N ALA A 218 -87.10 -75.81 -89.32
CA ALA A 218 -86.85 -76.10 -90.74
C ALA A 218 -87.48 -77.43 -91.22
N THR A 219 -88.63 -77.32 -91.90
CA THR A 219 -89.27 -78.42 -92.64
C THR A 219 -88.54 -78.75 -93.95
N THR A 220 -88.67 -79.99 -94.43
CA THR A 220 -88.10 -80.55 -95.69
C THR A 220 -86.58 -80.73 -95.77
N ALA A 221 -86.01 -81.47 -94.80
CA ALA A 221 -85.03 -82.50 -95.14
C ALA A 221 -85.08 -83.61 -94.09
N THR A 222 -85.53 -84.79 -94.53
CA THR A 222 -85.34 -86.06 -93.83
C THR A 222 -83.84 -86.43 -93.88
N ASN A 223 -83.32 -87.13 -92.87
CA ASN A 223 -81.97 -87.74 -92.83
C ASN A 223 -80.78 -86.79 -92.48
N SER A 224 -80.84 -85.99 -91.41
CA SER A 224 -79.64 -85.31 -90.84
C SER A 224 -79.44 -85.70 -89.37
N ASN A 225 -78.29 -86.25 -89.00
CA ASN A 225 -77.94 -86.69 -87.64
C ASN A 225 -77.47 -85.49 -86.76
N ASP A 226 -78.26 -84.42 -86.68
CA ASP A 226 -77.91 -83.24 -85.88
C ASP A 226 -78.31 -83.45 -84.40
N ILE A 227 -77.46 -83.06 -83.45
CA ILE A 227 -77.66 -83.33 -82.01
C ILE A 227 -77.59 -82.01 -81.21
N LEU A 228 -78.44 -81.89 -80.19
CA LEU A 228 -78.58 -80.71 -79.33
C LEU A 228 -78.41 -81.12 -77.86
N GLY A 229 -77.71 -80.32 -77.06
CA GLY A 229 -77.44 -80.63 -75.66
C GLY A 229 -77.29 -79.41 -74.75
N ILE A 230 -77.13 -79.70 -73.46
CA ILE A 230 -76.87 -78.74 -72.38
C ILE A 230 -75.54 -79.08 -71.69
N ASP A 231 -74.72 -78.07 -71.43
CA ASP A 231 -73.49 -78.17 -70.63
C ASP A 231 -73.43 -77.08 -69.52
N ASP A 232 -72.42 -77.15 -68.65
CA ASP A 232 -71.94 -76.12 -67.73
C ASP A 232 -73.03 -75.45 -66.86
N VAL A 233 -73.82 -76.30 -66.20
CA VAL A 233 -74.96 -75.87 -65.37
C VAL A 233 -74.50 -75.36 -64.00
N VAL A 234 -74.92 -74.16 -63.64
CA VAL A 234 -74.66 -73.52 -62.33
C VAL A 234 -75.99 -73.18 -61.67
N PHE A 235 -76.19 -73.57 -60.41
CA PHE A 235 -77.40 -73.27 -59.64
C PHE A 235 -77.06 -72.73 -58.25
N SER A 236 -77.76 -71.69 -57.78
CA SER A 236 -77.63 -71.18 -56.41
C SER A 236 -78.99 -70.70 -55.88
N ALA A 237 -79.20 -70.72 -54.56
CA ALA A 237 -80.45 -70.28 -53.94
C ALA A 237 -80.19 -69.48 -52.65
N THR A 238 -81.18 -68.69 -52.21
CA THR A 238 -81.09 -67.82 -51.02
C THR A 238 -82.23 -68.07 -50.03
N ALA A 239 -81.96 -67.96 -48.72
CA ALA A 239 -82.92 -68.16 -47.62
C ALA A 239 -82.79 -67.08 -46.52
N LEU A 240 -83.80 -66.96 -45.65
CA LEU A 240 -83.86 -65.98 -44.54
C LEU A 240 -82.89 -66.31 -43.36
N ALA A 241 -82.52 -65.31 -42.53
CA ALA A 241 -81.41 -65.35 -41.54
C ALA A 241 -81.81 -65.23 -40.04
N VAL A 242 -80.88 -65.51 -39.10
CA VAL A 242 -81.07 -65.58 -37.62
C VAL A 242 -79.80 -65.16 -36.83
N ASP A 243 -79.93 -64.52 -35.66
CA ASP A 243 -78.85 -63.95 -34.81
C ASP A 243 -78.28 -64.86 -33.68
N SER A 244 -77.10 -64.52 -33.10
CA SER A 244 -76.37 -65.30 -32.06
C SER A 244 -75.28 -64.54 -31.25
N ALA A 245 -74.95 -65.01 -30.04
CA ALA A 245 -73.92 -64.42 -29.15
C ALA A 245 -72.46 -64.76 -29.53
N PRO A 246 -71.44 -64.05 -29.00
CA PRO A 246 -70.04 -64.20 -29.42
C PRO A 246 -69.36 -65.47 -28.86
N VAL A 247 -68.54 -66.13 -29.68
CA VAL A 247 -67.69 -67.27 -29.29
C VAL A 247 -66.33 -67.14 -29.98
N PHE A 248 -65.23 -67.28 -29.22
CA PHE A 248 -63.87 -67.25 -29.79
C PHE A 248 -63.59 -68.50 -30.65
N THR A 249 -63.26 -68.28 -31.92
CA THR A 249 -62.84 -69.29 -32.91
C THR A 249 -61.32 -69.41 -33.03
N LEU A 250 -60.57 -68.39 -32.61
CA LEU A 250 -59.11 -68.44 -32.42
C LEU A 250 -58.73 -67.78 -31.09
N GLN A 251 -57.99 -68.52 -30.27
CA GLN A 251 -57.49 -68.08 -28.95
C GLN A 251 -56.08 -67.49 -29.07
N PRO A 252 -55.71 -66.49 -28.24
CA PRO A 252 -54.33 -66.01 -28.17
C PRO A 252 -53.40 -67.07 -27.56
N ALA A 253 -52.17 -67.15 -28.06
CA ALA A 253 -51.14 -68.09 -27.61
C ALA A 253 -50.04 -67.38 -26.80
N SER A 254 -49.56 -68.01 -25.72
CA SER A 254 -48.45 -67.54 -24.88
C SER A 254 -47.14 -67.40 -25.67
N GLN A 255 -46.29 -66.42 -25.32
CA GLN A 255 -45.04 -66.12 -26.03
C GLN A 255 -43.88 -65.82 -25.06
N SER A 256 -42.66 -66.05 -25.54
CA SER A 256 -41.41 -65.64 -24.87
C SER A 256 -40.63 -64.70 -25.78
N ALA A 257 -40.09 -63.62 -25.21
CA ALA A 257 -39.42 -62.55 -25.96
C ALA A 257 -38.22 -61.98 -25.19
N SER A 258 -37.25 -61.40 -25.90
CA SER A 258 -36.11 -60.70 -25.30
C SER A 258 -36.44 -59.24 -25.02
N LEU A 259 -35.66 -58.59 -24.16
CA LEU A 259 -35.80 -57.16 -23.88
C LEU A 259 -35.53 -56.33 -25.16
N GLY A 260 -36.56 -55.67 -25.68
CA GLY A 260 -36.52 -54.88 -26.91
C GLY A 260 -37.27 -55.48 -28.11
N ASP A 261 -37.66 -56.76 -28.06
CA ASP A 261 -38.35 -57.43 -29.16
C ASP A 261 -39.81 -56.93 -29.33
N THR A 262 -40.35 -56.98 -30.56
CA THR A 262 -41.78 -56.69 -30.80
C THR A 262 -42.62 -57.96 -30.70
N VAL A 263 -43.64 -57.96 -29.84
CA VAL A 263 -44.50 -59.12 -29.54
C VAL A 263 -45.94 -58.85 -29.99
N THR A 264 -46.63 -59.81 -30.59
CA THR A 264 -48.02 -59.62 -31.06
C THR A 264 -48.92 -60.81 -30.72
N PHE A 265 -50.03 -60.53 -30.04
CA PHE A 265 -51.12 -61.49 -29.77
C PHE A 265 -52.26 -61.31 -30.76
N THR A 266 -52.93 -62.40 -31.13
CA THR A 266 -54.04 -62.42 -32.09
C THR A 266 -55.19 -63.30 -31.58
N ALA A 267 -56.42 -62.94 -31.90
CA ALA A 267 -57.62 -63.71 -31.56
C ALA A 267 -58.73 -63.48 -32.59
N SER A 268 -59.74 -64.36 -32.65
CA SER A 268 -60.91 -64.19 -33.53
C SER A 268 -62.15 -64.78 -32.89
N ALA A 269 -63.31 -64.18 -33.13
CA ALA A 269 -64.59 -64.63 -32.58
C ALA A 269 -65.73 -64.48 -33.61
N SER A 270 -66.64 -65.45 -33.62
CA SER A 270 -67.89 -65.44 -34.39
C SER A 270 -69.06 -64.98 -33.53
N GLY A 271 -70.09 -64.41 -34.12
CA GLY A 271 -71.35 -63.99 -33.49
C GLY A 271 -72.16 -63.09 -34.44
N SER A 272 -73.48 -62.99 -34.26
CA SER A 272 -74.36 -62.13 -35.07
C SER A 272 -75.29 -61.30 -34.18
N PRO A 273 -75.21 -59.96 -34.17
CA PRO A 273 -74.29 -59.11 -34.94
C PRO A 273 -72.80 -59.35 -34.63
N ALA A 274 -71.90 -58.95 -35.54
CA ALA A 274 -70.47 -59.21 -35.40
C ALA A 274 -69.88 -58.63 -34.09
N PRO A 275 -69.07 -59.38 -33.33
CA PRO A 275 -68.56 -58.93 -32.05
C PRO A 275 -67.38 -57.95 -32.15
N THR A 276 -67.27 -57.09 -31.14
CA THR A 276 -66.18 -56.13 -30.90
C THR A 276 -65.22 -56.66 -29.83
N PHE A 277 -63.93 -56.32 -29.90
CA PHE A 277 -62.90 -56.83 -28.99
C PHE A 277 -62.40 -55.78 -28.01
N GLN A 278 -61.88 -56.22 -26.85
CA GLN A 278 -61.12 -55.40 -25.90
C GLN A 278 -60.08 -56.26 -25.19
N TRP A 279 -58.80 -55.88 -25.25
CA TRP A 279 -57.68 -56.60 -24.60
C TRP A 279 -57.45 -56.15 -23.16
N PHE A 280 -56.92 -57.06 -22.36
CA PHE A 280 -56.62 -56.91 -20.93
C PHE A 280 -55.22 -57.45 -20.63
N LYS A 281 -54.51 -56.83 -19.69
CA LYS A 281 -53.25 -57.32 -19.09
C LYS A 281 -53.46 -57.47 -17.59
N ASP A 282 -53.15 -58.66 -17.06
CA ASP A 282 -53.26 -59.02 -15.64
C ASP A 282 -54.63 -58.66 -15.02
N GLY A 283 -55.70 -58.75 -15.83
CA GLY A 283 -57.08 -58.42 -15.46
C GLY A 283 -57.50 -56.96 -15.66
N ALA A 284 -56.57 -56.03 -15.94
CA ALA A 284 -56.87 -54.62 -16.23
C ALA A 284 -57.03 -54.37 -17.73
N SER A 285 -57.98 -53.52 -18.14
CA SER A 285 -58.21 -53.22 -19.56
C SER A 285 -57.08 -52.35 -20.15
N ILE A 286 -56.63 -52.71 -21.34
CA ILE A 286 -55.61 -51.96 -22.08
C ILE A 286 -56.33 -50.91 -22.93
N SER A 287 -56.23 -49.65 -22.53
CA SER A 287 -56.93 -48.54 -23.21
C SER A 287 -56.59 -48.50 -24.71
N GLY A 288 -57.62 -48.44 -25.57
CA GLY A 288 -57.50 -48.38 -27.02
C GLY A 288 -57.20 -49.71 -27.74
N ALA A 289 -56.93 -50.80 -27.01
CA ALA A 289 -56.64 -52.11 -27.61
C ALA A 289 -57.95 -52.86 -27.95
N THR A 290 -58.61 -52.48 -29.04
CA THR A 290 -59.94 -53.01 -29.44
C THR A 290 -59.94 -53.82 -30.76
N ALA A 291 -58.79 -53.99 -31.38
CA ALA A 291 -58.64 -54.81 -32.59
C ALA A 291 -58.56 -56.31 -32.25
N ALA A 292 -58.76 -57.17 -33.25
CA ALA A 292 -58.55 -58.62 -33.17
C ALA A 292 -57.08 -59.03 -32.90
N SER A 293 -56.15 -58.08 -32.89
CA SER A 293 -54.74 -58.28 -32.52
C SER A 293 -54.24 -57.13 -31.65
N TYR A 294 -53.24 -57.40 -30.81
CA TYR A 294 -52.58 -56.42 -29.97
C TYR A 294 -51.06 -56.62 -30.03
N SER A 295 -50.33 -55.54 -30.32
CA SER A 295 -48.88 -55.56 -30.56
C SER A 295 -48.14 -54.64 -29.60
N ILE A 296 -47.02 -55.13 -29.08
CA ILE A 296 -46.15 -54.49 -28.09
C ILE A 296 -44.77 -54.32 -28.74
N PRO A 297 -44.46 -53.15 -29.33
CA PRO A 297 -43.12 -52.85 -29.80
C PRO A 297 -42.20 -52.55 -28.60
N GLY A 298 -41.04 -53.20 -28.51
CA GLY A 298 -40.10 -52.99 -27.41
C GLY A 298 -40.53 -53.65 -26.09
N ALA A 299 -40.70 -54.96 -26.09
CA ALA A 299 -41.00 -55.76 -24.90
C ALA A 299 -39.98 -55.48 -23.78
N ASN A 300 -40.47 -55.14 -22.59
CA ASN A 300 -39.64 -54.92 -21.40
C ASN A 300 -40.24 -55.66 -20.20
N ALA A 301 -39.54 -55.69 -19.06
CA ALA A 301 -39.96 -56.44 -17.88
C ALA A 301 -41.38 -56.10 -17.38
N SER A 302 -41.86 -54.86 -17.55
CA SER A 302 -43.23 -54.47 -17.17
C SER A 302 -44.31 -55.00 -18.12
N HIS A 303 -43.93 -55.41 -19.34
CA HIS A 303 -44.82 -56.05 -20.32
C HIS A 303 -44.98 -57.55 -20.06
N ALA A 304 -44.12 -58.18 -19.26
CA ALA A 304 -44.34 -59.56 -18.82
C ALA A 304 -45.64 -59.66 -17.98
N GLY A 305 -46.41 -60.73 -18.17
CA GLY A 305 -47.71 -60.90 -17.54
C GLY A 305 -48.71 -61.67 -18.40
N ASN A 306 -49.95 -61.72 -17.95
CA ASN A 306 -51.03 -62.50 -18.52
C ASN A 306 -51.99 -61.63 -19.35
N TYR A 307 -52.19 -61.97 -20.61
CA TYR A 307 -53.03 -61.26 -21.55
C TYR A 307 -54.30 -62.06 -21.89
N SER A 308 -55.43 -61.38 -21.99
CA SER A 308 -56.72 -61.95 -22.41
C SER A 308 -57.56 -60.92 -23.15
N VAL A 309 -58.54 -61.36 -23.94
CA VAL A 309 -59.41 -60.48 -24.72
C VAL A 309 -60.88 -60.87 -24.55
N VAL A 310 -61.75 -59.87 -24.47
CA VAL A 310 -63.21 -60.05 -24.39
C VAL A 310 -63.82 -59.67 -25.74
N ALA A 311 -64.72 -60.51 -26.26
CA ALA A 311 -65.48 -60.29 -27.48
C ALA A 311 -66.96 -60.09 -27.15
N THR A 312 -67.57 -58.98 -27.57
CA THR A 312 -68.94 -58.57 -27.16
C THR A 312 -69.79 -58.13 -28.35
N ASN A 313 -71.05 -58.58 -28.40
CA ASN A 313 -72.11 -58.06 -29.28
C ASN A 313 -73.39 -57.77 -28.47
N SER A 314 -74.47 -57.36 -29.14
CA SER A 314 -75.77 -57.05 -28.51
C SER A 314 -76.51 -58.24 -27.91
N ILE A 315 -76.06 -59.48 -28.16
CA ILE A 315 -76.66 -60.73 -27.66
C ILE A 315 -75.86 -61.30 -26.48
N GLY A 316 -74.57 -60.96 -26.33
CA GLY A 316 -73.76 -61.37 -25.18
C GLY A 316 -72.27 -61.04 -25.30
N SER A 317 -71.46 -61.57 -24.38
CA SER A 317 -69.99 -61.47 -24.41
C SER A 317 -69.31 -62.78 -24.02
N ALA A 318 -68.13 -63.03 -24.58
CA ALA A 318 -67.24 -64.13 -24.24
C ALA A 318 -65.83 -63.60 -23.92
N THR A 319 -65.09 -64.30 -23.06
CA THR A 319 -63.68 -63.98 -22.73
C THR A 319 -62.77 -65.09 -23.23
N SER A 320 -61.60 -64.74 -23.76
CA SER A 320 -60.60 -65.69 -24.25
C SER A 320 -59.91 -66.45 -23.12
N ALA A 321 -59.22 -67.54 -23.47
CA ALA A 321 -58.18 -68.09 -22.62
C ALA A 321 -57.05 -67.05 -22.40
N THR A 322 -56.32 -67.20 -21.30
CA THR A 322 -55.19 -66.33 -20.93
C THR A 322 -53.90 -66.80 -21.62
N ALA A 323 -53.23 -65.87 -22.31
CA ALA A 323 -51.91 -66.06 -22.92
C ALA A 323 -50.84 -65.34 -22.08
N THR A 324 -49.77 -66.03 -21.68
CA THR A 324 -48.69 -65.45 -20.86
C THR A 324 -47.58 -64.91 -21.75
N LEU A 325 -47.14 -63.66 -21.50
CA LEU A 325 -45.90 -63.11 -22.02
C LEU A 325 -44.78 -63.26 -20.98
N THR A 326 -43.73 -63.98 -21.34
CA THR A 326 -42.47 -64.02 -20.59
C THR A 326 -41.41 -63.19 -21.30
N VAL A 327 -41.01 -62.06 -20.69
CA VAL A 327 -39.93 -61.22 -21.23
C VAL A 327 -38.63 -61.57 -20.48
N SER A 328 -37.74 -62.30 -21.16
CA SER A 328 -36.42 -62.66 -20.62
C SER A 328 -35.39 -61.60 -20.98
N SER A 329 -34.85 -60.89 -19.99
CA SER A 329 -33.60 -60.18 -20.18
C SER A 329 -32.45 -61.19 -20.20
N VAL A 330 -31.79 -61.36 -21.35
CA VAL A 330 -30.38 -61.76 -21.33
C VAL A 330 -29.65 -60.59 -20.67
N ALA A 331 -29.32 -60.73 -19.39
CA ALA A 331 -28.56 -59.71 -18.71
C ALA A 331 -27.19 -59.60 -19.42
N VAL A 332 -26.86 -58.38 -19.86
CA VAL A 332 -25.60 -58.08 -20.52
C VAL A 332 -24.59 -57.82 -19.42
N LYS A 333 -23.59 -58.69 -19.31
CA LYS A 333 -22.47 -58.54 -18.37
C LYS A 333 -21.88 -57.12 -18.48
N PRO A 334 -21.48 -56.46 -17.37
CA PRO A 334 -20.97 -55.11 -17.45
C PRO A 334 -19.69 -55.03 -18.28
N ALA A 335 -19.55 -53.95 -19.04
CA ALA A 335 -18.38 -53.64 -19.86
C ALA A 335 -17.89 -52.24 -19.50
N ILE A 336 -16.60 -52.11 -19.18
CA ILE A 336 -16.00 -50.81 -18.82
C ILE A 336 -15.62 -50.08 -20.12
N THR A 337 -16.30 -48.97 -20.40
CA THR A 337 -16.09 -48.12 -21.58
C THR A 337 -15.11 -46.98 -21.31
N THR A 338 -14.83 -46.66 -20.04
CA THR A 338 -13.73 -45.77 -19.65
C THR A 338 -13.07 -46.31 -18.40
N GLN A 339 -11.81 -46.70 -18.52
CA GLN A 339 -10.98 -47.17 -17.40
C GLN A 339 -10.60 -46.01 -16.48
N PRO A 340 -10.42 -46.24 -15.17
CA PRO A 340 -9.80 -45.24 -14.30
C PRO A 340 -8.35 -44.99 -14.75
N GLY A 341 -7.97 -43.72 -14.89
CA GLY A 341 -6.60 -43.31 -15.22
C GLY A 341 -5.71 -43.27 -13.98
N SER A 342 -4.42 -43.57 -14.14
CA SER A 342 -3.43 -43.37 -13.07
C SER A 342 -3.25 -41.87 -12.76
N LEU A 343 -2.99 -41.53 -11.51
CA LEU A 343 -2.85 -40.16 -11.03
C LEU A 343 -1.51 -39.96 -10.31
N SER A 344 -0.96 -38.76 -10.40
CA SER A 344 0.17 -38.30 -9.57
C SER A 344 -0.24 -36.99 -8.91
N VAL A 345 -0.28 -36.96 -7.58
CA VAL A 345 -0.75 -35.81 -6.79
C VAL A 345 0.22 -35.53 -5.65
N ALA A 346 0.34 -34.27 -5.24
CA ALA A 346 1.11 -33.92 -4.04
C ALA A 346 0.38 -34.37 -2.77
N VAL A 347 1.13 -34.65 -1.70
CA VAL A 347 0.57 -34.91 -0.37
C VAL A 347 -0.33 -33.74 0.09
N GLY A 348 -1.50 -34.06 0.64
CA GLY A 348 -2.52 -33.10 1.04
C GLY A 348 -3.47 -32.62 -0.08
N ALA A 349 -3.19 -32.94 -1.35
CA ALA A 349 -4.12 -32.66 -2.45
C ALA A 349 -5.25 -33.71 -2.52
N ASN A 350 -6.27 -33.47 -3.35
CA ASN A 350 -7.37 -34.42 -3.56
C ASN A 350 -7.10 -35.27 -4.82
N ALA A 351 -7.36 -36.57 -4.75
CA ALA A 351 -7.35 -37.47 -5.91
C ALA A 351 -8.75 -38.01 -6.20
N THR A 352 -9.13 -38.12 -7.48
CA THR A 352 -10.45 -38.62 -7.89
C THR A 352 -10.31 -39.61 -9.05
N PHE A 353 -10.61 -40.88 -8.79
CA PHE A 353 -10.74 -41.91 -9.82
C PHE A 353 -12.19 -42.00 -10.30
N THR A 354 -12.37 -42.16 -11.62
CA THR A 354 -13.69 -42.28 -12.27
C THR A 354 -13.67 -43.48 -13.19
N VAL A 355 -14.75 -44.28 -13.18
CA VAL A 355 -14.99 -45.34 -14.15
C VAL A 355 -16.31 -45.09 -14.89
N VAL A 356 -16.37 -45.44 -16.17
CA VAL A 356 -17.63 -45.50 -16.92
C VAL A 356 -17.85 -46.93 -17.40
N ALA A 357 -19.02 -47.48 -17.11
CA ALA A 357 -19.40 -48.82 -17.49
C ALA A 357 -20.82 -48.88 -18.05
N THR A 358 -21.03 -49.78 -19.01
CA THR A 358 -22.32 -50.13 -19.59
C THR A 358 -22.69 -51.56 -19.20
N GLY A 359 -23.95 -51.95 -19.38
CA GLY A 359 -24.47 -53.27 -19.02
C GLY A 359 -25.90 -53.18 -18.48
N THR A 360 -26.54 -54.32 -18.25
CA THR A 360 -27.91 -54.34 -17.70
C THR A 360 -27.91 -53.80 -16.26
N ALA A 361 -28.79 -52.83 -15.98
CA ALA A 361 -28.94 -52.24 -14.65
C ALA A 361 -29.68 -53.17 -13.66
N PRO A 362 -29.49 -53.04 -12.34
CA PRO A 362 -28.57 -52.11 -11.67
C PRO A 362 -27.11 -52.55 -11.81
N LEU A 363 -26.22 -51.59 -12.10
CA LEU A 363 -24.77 -51.79 -11.99
C LEU A 363 -24.35 -51.52 -10.54
N SER A 364 -23.71 -52.50 -9.93
CA SER A 364 -23.04 -52.37 -8.63
C SER A 364 -21.56 -52.08 -8.83
N TYR A 365 -21.00 -51.21 -8.00
CA TYR A 365 -19.58 -50.85 -8.00
C TYR A 365 -18.98 -51.22 -6.65
N GLN A 366 -17.73 -51.67 -6.64
CA GLN A 366 -16.92 -51.77 -5.43
C GLN A 366 -15.47 -51.41 -5.80
N TRP A 367 -14.94 -50.36 -5.18
CA TRP A 367 -13.53 -50.00 -5.34
C TRP A 367 -12.63 -50.81 -4.40
N PHE A 368 -11.41 -51.05 -4.86
CA PHE A 368 -10.38 -51.80 -4.15
C PHE A 368 -9.07 -51.00 -4.13
N LYS A 369 -8.31 -51.15 -3.04
CA LYS A 369 -6.92 -50.72 -2.93
C LYS A 369 -6.05 -51.98 -2.81
N GLY A 370 -5.23 -52.24 -3.82
CA GLY A 370 -4.61 -53.55 -4.05
C GLY A 370 -5.69 -54.62 -4.23
N VAL A 371 -5.84 -55.48 -3.22
CA VAL A 371 -6.87 -56.53 -3.17
C VAL A 371 -7.94 -56.30 -2.10
N ALA A 372 -7.82 -55.25 -1.28
CA ALA A 372 -8.74 -54.98 -0.18
C ALA A 372 -9.90 -54.06 -0.64
N PRO A 373 -11.17 -54.41 -0.39
CA PRO A 373 -12.31 -53.56 -0.73
C PRO A 373 -12.33 -52.32 0.16
N ILE A 374 -12.57 -51.15 -0.44
CA ILE A 374 -12.73 -49.88 0.27
C ILE A 374 -14.18 -49.79 0.76
N ALA A 375 -14.38 -49.80 2.08
CA ALA A 375 -15.72 -49.81 2.68
C ALA A 375 -16.54 -48.58 2.24
N GLY A 376 -17.78 -48.81 1.78
CA GLY A 376 -18.69 -47.75 1.33
C GLY A 376 -18.39 -47.15 -0.06
N ALA A 377 -17.28 -47.52 -0.70
CA ALA A 377 -16.92 -47.02 -2.03
C ALA A 377 -17.69 -47.75 -3.15
N THR A 378 -18.99 -47.46 -3.28
CA THR A 378 -19.92 -48.12 -4.22
C THR A 378 -20.45 -47.19 -5.32
N SER A 379 -19.76 -46.09 -5.58
CA SER A 379 -20.04 -45.11 -6.64
C SER A 379 -19.18 -45.38 -7.88
N PRO A 380 -19.59 -44.96 -9.11
CA PRO A 380 -18.69 -44.90 -10.28
C PRO A 380 -17.51 -43.92 -10.11
N THR A 381 -17.46 -43.17 -9.02
CA THR A 381 -16.34 -42.29 -8.63
C THR A 381 -15.81 -42.64 -7.24
N LEU A 382 -14.48 -42.58 -7.07
CA LEU A 382 -13.79 -42.65 -5.77
C LEU A 382 -12.99 -41.37 -5.58
N ALA A 383 -13.37 -40.55 -4.60
CA ALA A 383 -12.64 -39.36 -4.19
C ALA A 383 -11.86 -39.63 -2.89
N ILE A 384 -10.59 -39.28 -2.87
CA ILE A 384 -9.69 -39.34 -1.71
C ILE A 384 -9.28 -37.89 -1.39
N PRO A 385 -9.94 -37.23 -0.43
CA PRO A 385 -9.57 -35.88 -0.02
C PRO A 385 -8.34 -35.90 0.88
N GLY A 386 -7.42 -34.93 0.73
CA GLY A 386 -6.27 -34.78 1.61
C GLY A 386 -5.30 -35.97 1.60
N VAL A 387 -4.94 -36.44 0.40
CA VAL A 387 -4.12 -37.65 0.14
C VAL A 387 -2.86 -37.70 1.00
N SER A 388 -2.70 -38.79 1.75
CA SER A 388 -1.50 -39.06 2.56
C SER A 388 -0.48 -39.92 1.81
N ALA A 389 0.77 -39.99 2.29
CA ALA A 389 1.76 -40.93 1.74
C ALA A 389 1.29 -42.40 1.83
N GLY A 390 0.44 -42.73 2.81
CA GLY A 390 -0.16 -44.06 2.95
C GLY A 390 -1.22 -44.38 1.89
N ASP A 391 -1.67 -43.40 1.11
CA ASP A 391 -2.68 -43.56 0.07
C ASP A 391 -2.11 -43.98 -1.29
N ALA A 392 -0.79 -43.90 -1.47
CA ALA A 392 -0.13 -44.41 -2.67
C ALA A 392 -0.45 -45.90 -2.94
N GLY A 393 -0.54 -46.26 -4.22
CA GLY A 393 -0.66 -47.65 -4.67
C GLY A 393 -1.76 -47.90 -5.70
N ALA A 394 -2.03 -49.17 -5.94
CA ALA A 394 -2.92 -49.66 -6.97
C ALA A 394 -4.40 -49.55 -6.57
N TYR A 395 -5.21 -48.91 -7.42
CA TYR A 395 -6.67 -48.83 -7.31
C TYR A 395 -7.34 -49.55 -8.48
N SER A 396 -8.43 -50.25 -8.20
CA SER A 396 -9.29 -50.86 -9.21
C SER A 396 -10.74 -50.84 -8.76
N VAL A 397 -11.66 -51.08 -9.69
CA VAL A 397 -13.09 -51.18 -9.40
C VAL A 397 -13.68 -52.39 -10.09
N THR A 398 -14.46 -53.18 -9.35
CA THR A 398 -15.28 -54.24 -9.92
C THR A 398 -16.68 -53.71 -10.14
N VAL A 399 -17.17 -53.86 -11.38
CA VAL A 399 -18.53 -53.51 -11.78
C VAL A 399 -19.31 -54.81 -12.02
N GLY A 400 -20.43 -54.98 -11.34
CA GLY A 400 -21.23 -56.21 -11.37
C GLY A 400 -22.72 -55.97 -11.65
N ASN A 401 -23.36 -56.96 -12.27
CA ASN A 401 -24.82 -57.09 -12.34
C ASN A 401 -25.23 -58.57 -12.29
N SER A 402 -26.50 -58.87 -12.54
CA SER A 402 -27.06 -60.23 -12.53
C SER A 402 -26.48 -61.20 -13.57
N ALA A 403 -25.75 -60.73 -14.59
CA ALA A 403 -25.01 -61.57 -15.55
C ALA A 403 -23.52 -61.77 -15.22
N GLY A 404 -23.04 -61.19 -14.12
CA GLY A 404 -21.67 -61.32 -13.65
C GLY A 404 -20.94 -59.99 -13.52
N SER A 405 -19.62 -60.05 -13.37
CA SER A 405 -18.80 -58.89 -13.05
C SER A 405 -17.53 -58.78 -13.90
N ILE A 406 -17.07 -57.54 -14.10
CA ILE A 406 -15.81 -57.19 -14.73
C ILE A 406 -15.01 -56.30 -13.77
N SER A 407 -13.70 -56.49 -13.71
CA SER A 407 -12.81 -55.59 -12.98
C SER A 407 -12.10 -54.64 -13.95
N SER A 408 -11.86 -53.41 -13.52
CA SER A 408 -11.10 -52.43 -14.29
C SER A 408 -9.64 -52.83 -14.45
N ALA A 409 -8.95 -52.17 -15.37
CA ALA A 409 -7.50 -52.05 -15.30
C ALA A 409 -7.10 -51.38 -13.96
N VAL A 410 -5.87 -51.63 -13.53
CA VAL A 410 -5.31 -50.98 -12.33
C VAL A 410 -4.90 -49.55 -12.67
N ALA A 411 -5.44 -48.59 -11.93
CA ALA A 411 -4.96 -47.22 -11.89
C ALA A 411 -3.99 -47.06 -10.71
N GLN A 412 -2.80 -46.50 -10.94
CA GLN A 412 -1.86 -46.21 -9.86
C GLN A 412 -2.07 -44.81 -9.30
N LEU A 413 -2.12 -44.67 -7.97
CA LEU A 413 -1.95 -43.40 -7.28
C LEU A 413 -0.49 -43.24 -6.85
N THR A 414 0.21 -42.28 -7.46
CA THR A 414 1.53 -41.84 -6.98
C THR A 414 1.34 -40.59 -6.12
N VAL A 415 1.92 -40.60 -4.92
CA VAL A 415 1.87 -39.45 -4.00
C VAL A 415 3.25 -38.82 -3.97
N LEU A 416 3.33 -37.57 -4.44
CA LEU A 416 4.57 -36.81 -4.55
C LEU A 416 4.86 -36.10 -3.23
N LEU A 417 6.08 -36.28 -2.72
CA LEU A 417 6.55 -35.65 -1.49
C LEU A 417 7.33 -34.36 -1.78
N PRO A 418 7.25 -33.34 -0.89
CA PRO A 418 8.10 -32.15 -1.00
C PRO A 418 9.59 -32.50 -0.79
N PRO A 419 10.53 -31.66 -1.27
CA PRO A 419 11.96 -31.92 -1.13
C PRO A 419 12.41 -32.03 0.33
N LEU A 420 13.11 -33.10 0.68
CA LEU A 420 13.75 -33.26 2.00
C LEU A 420 15.19 -32.75 1.95
N LEU A 421 15.57 -31.84 2.86
CA LEU A 421 16.95 -31.37 2.96
C LEU A 421 17.82 -32.38 3.72
N ALA A 422 18.37 -33.35 2.98
CA ALA A 422 19.29 -34.35 3.52
C ALA A 422 20.57 -33.74 4.09
N THR A 423 21.02 -32.60 3.56
CA THR A 423 22.07 -31.78 4.17
C THR A 423 21.73 -30.29 3.97
N PRO A 424 21.34 -29.56 5.03
CA PRO A 424 21.15 -28.11 4.95
C PRO A 424 22.50 -27.39 4.76
N PRO A 425 22.49 -26.13 4.28
CA PRO A 425 23.71 -25.33 4.23
C PRO A 425 24.27 -25.09 5.63
N SER A 426 25.57 -24.79 5.68
CA SER A 426 26.30 -24.43 6.91
C SER A 426 26.75 -22.98 6.86
N ALA A 427 27.00 -22.36 8.01
CA ALA A 427 27.56 -21.01 8.07
C ALA A 427 28.98 -20.97 7.46
N ALA A 428 29.32 -19.86 6.81
CA ALA A 428 30.60 -19.65 6.15
C ALA A 428 31.35 -18.46 6.76
N THR A 429 32.67 -18.54 6.81
CA THR A 429 33.54 -17.41 7.19
C THR A 429 34.61 -17.22 6.13
N ALA A 430 34.80 -15.98 5.68
CA ALA A 430 35.78 -15.64 4.65
C ALA A 430 36.48 -14.31 4.98
N LEU A 431 37.67 -14.10 4.42
CA LEU A 431 38.34 -12.80 4.47
C LEU A 431 37.80 -11.88 3.36
N THR A 432 37.82 -10.57 3.57
CA THR A 432 37.53 -9.58 2.51
C THR A 432 38.42 -9.83 1.29
N GLY A 433 37.80 -9.97 0.12
CA GLY A 433 38.47 -10.31 -1.14
C GLY A 433 38.64 -11.80 -1.42
N ALA A 434 38.35 -12.69 -0.47
CA ALA A 434 38.34 -14.14 -0.70
C ALA A 434 37.02 -14.61 -1.37
N SER A 435 36.90 -15.91 -1.63
CA SER A 435 35.64 -16.53 -2.05
C SER A 435 34.97 -17.28 -0.89
N ALA A 436 33.64 -17.31 -0.88
CA ALA A 436 32.83 -18.08 0.06
C ALA A 436 31.79 -18.91 -0.71
N SER A 437 31.37 -20.05 -0.17
CA SER A 437 30.31 -20.87 -0.78
C SER A 437 29.36 -21.49 0.24
N PHE A 438 28.13 -21.71 -0.21
CA PHE A 438 27.07 -22.41 0.50
C PHE A 438 26.54 -23.53 -0.38
N SER A 439 26.38 -24.74 0.16
CA SER A 439 25.85 -25.90 -0.58
C SER A 439 24.71 -26.57 0.19
N VAL A 440 23.77 -27.17 -0.54
CA VAL A 440 22.64 -27.93 0.02
C VAL A 440 22.54 -29.28 -0.68
N VAL A 441 22.04 -30.31 0.00
CA VAL A 441 21.70 -31.61 -0.60
C VAL A 441 20.22 -31.88 -0.37
N ALA A 442 19.45 -31.95 -1.46
CA ALA A 442 18.03 -32.29 -1.45
C ALA A 442 17.80 -33.75 -1.88
N ALA A 443 16.80 -34.39 -1.27
CA ALA A 443 16.38 -35.76 -1.52
C ALA A 443 14.84 -35.83 -1.64
N GLY A 444 14.31 -36.95 -2.16
CA GLY A 444 12.89 -37.13 -2.45
C GLY A 444 12.58 -37.08 -3.95
N ASP A 445 11.33 -36.78 -4.29
CA ASP A 445 10.85 -36.78 -5.68
C ASP A 445 11.35 -35.54 -6.43
N GLY A 446 12.34 -35.74 -7.31
CA GLY A 446 12.87 -34.70 -8.21
C GLY A 446 12.13 -34.61 -9.56
N PRO A 447 12.57 -33.73 -10.49
CA PRO A 447 13.76 -32.88 -10.41
C PRO A 447 13.59 -31.69 -9.45
N PHE A 448 14.71 -31.20 -8.90
CA PHE A 448 14.72 -30.05 -7.99
C PHE A 448 15.22 -28.78 -8.69
N THR A 449 14.64 -27.64 -8.33
CA THR A 449 15.18 -26.31 -8.62
C THR A 449 15.54 -25.57 -7.33
N TYR A 450 16.52 -24.67 -7.42
CA TYR A 450 17.10 -23.96 -6.28
C TYR A 450 17.02 -22.44 -6.47
N GLN A 451 16.52 -21.73 -5.47
CA GLN A 451 16.56 -20.27 -5.41
C GLN A 451 17.24 -19.83 -4.11
N TRP A 452 18.47 -19.34 -4.23
CA TRP A 452 19.19 -18.74 -3.11
C TRP A 452 18.65 -17.33 -2.80
N ARG A 453 18.62 -17.00 -1.52
CA ARG A 453 18.14 -15.71 -1.01
C ARG A 453 19.12 -15.14 0.01
N LYS A 454 19.19 -13.81 0.08
CA LYS A 454 19.91 -13.06 1.12
C LYS A 454 18.90 -12.18 1.86
N ALA A 455 18.87 -12.28 3.19
CA ALA A 455 17.88 -11.62 4.04
C ALA A 455 16.41 -11.82 3.55
N GLY A 456 16.10 -13.01 3.03
CA GLY A 456 14.79 -13.35 2.48
C GLY A 456 14.53 -12.90 1.03
N VAL A 457 15.40 -12.08 0.42
CA VAL A 457 15.28 -11.58 -0.97
C VAL A 457 16.02 -12.48 -1.94
N ALA A 458 15.38 -12.86 -3.06
CA ALA A 458 15.98 -13.69 -4.09
C ALA A 458 17.19 -13.03 -4.77
N LEU A 459 18.30 -13.77 -4.91
CA LEU A 459 19.50 -13.30 -5.58
C LEU A 459 19.35 -13.41 -7.10
N SER A 460 19.46 -12.27 -7.80
CA SER A 460 19.45 -12.21 -9.25
C SER A 460 20.65 -12.94 -9.87
N GLY A 461 20.40 -13.82 -10.84
CA GLY A 461 21.45 -14.62 -11.50
C GLY A 461 21.84 -15.91 -10.76
N ALA A 462 21.41 -16.12 -9.50
CA ALA A 462 21.53 -17.39 -8.80
C ALA A 462 20.39 -18.35 -9.20
N THR A 463 20.23 -18.58 -10.51
CA THR A 463 19.01 -19.15 -11.10
C THR A 463 18.98 -20.68 -11.15
N ALA A 464 18.05 -21.24 -10.38
CA ALA A 464 17.30 -22.49 -10.61
C ALA A 464 18.05 -23.83 -10.67
N THR A 465 19.29 -23.95 -11.14
CA THR A 465 19.88 -25.25 -11.53
C THR A 465 20.98 -25.79 -10.63
N THR A 466 21.51 -25.01 -9.68
CA THR A 466 22.67 -25.42 -8.87
C THR A 466 22.39 -25.44 -7.37
N ALA A 467 22.76 -26.56 -6.74
CA ALA A 467 22.65 -26.77 -5.30
C ALA A 467 23.77 -26.06 -4.50
N THR A 468 24.52 -25.13 -5.12
CA THR A 468 25.66 -24.45 -4.49
C THR A 468 25.75 -23.00 -4.97
N LEU A 469 25.68 -22.05 -4.04
CA LEU A 469 25.99 -20.65 -4.24
C LEU A 469 27.48 -20.42 -3.98
N THR A 470 28.18 -19.77 -4.92
CA THR A 470 29.57 -19.32 -4.71
C THR A 470 29.62 -17.80 -4.91
N LEU A 471 30.21 -17.11 -3.93
CA LEU A 471 30.44 -15.67 -3.92
C LEU A 471 31.95 -15.45 -4.05
N GLY A 472 32.39 -14.78 -5.12
CA GLY A 472 33.80 -14.42 -5.32
C GLY A 472 34.08 -13.00 -4.85
N ASN A 473 35.30 -12.73 -4.36
CA ASN A 473 35.75 -11.40 -3.92
C ASN A 473 34.83 -10.76 -2.86
N VAL A 474 34.45 -11.52 -1.83
CA VAL A 474 33.44 -11.10 -0.84
C VAL A 474 33.85 -9.82 -0.09
N GLN A 475 32.90 -8.91 0.08
CA GLN A 475 33.06 -7.64 0.79
C GLN A 475 32.27 -7.66 2.11
N PHE A 476 32.50 -6.69 3.00
CA PHE A 476 31.67 -6.56 4.21
C PHE A 476 30.17 -6.43 3.91
N ALA A 477 29.82 -5.83 2.76
CA ALA A 477 28.44 -5.76 2.29
C ALA A 477 27.83 -7.14 1.94
N ASP A 478 28.65 -8.16 1.69
CA ASP A 478 28.20 -9.53 1.41
C ASP A 478 27.84 -10.32 2.66
N ALA A 479 28.35 -9.93 3.83
CA ALA A 479 28.01 -10.55 5.10
C ALA A 479 26.49 -10.53 5.38
N GLY A 480 26.02 -11.50 6.18
CA GLY A 480 24.64 -11.56 6.63
C GLY A 480 23.96 -12.91 6.42
N ALA A 481 22.63 -12.91 6.47
CA ALA A 481 21.78 -14.09 6.44
C ALA A 481 21.51 -14.59 5.01
N TYR A 482 21.73 -15.88 4.77
CA TYR A 482 21.45 -16.60 3.53
C TYR A 482 20.56 -17.82 3.78
N ASP A 483 19.67 -18.11 2.84
CA ASP A 483 18.91 -19.36 2.80
C ASP A 483 18.68 -19.81 1.35
N VAL A 484 18.16 -21.03 1.16
CA VAL A 484 17.77 -21.55 -0.14
C VAL A 484 16.36 -22.12 -0.09
N VAL A 485 15.54 -21.76 -1.08
CA VAL A 485 14.26 -22.41 -1.37
C VAL A 485 14.53 -23.50 -2.40
N VAL A 486 14.21 -24.75 -2.05
CA VAL A 486 14.25 -25.90 -2.96
C VAL A 486 12.82 -26.22 -3.37
N GLN A 487 12.58 -26.38 -4.66
CA GLN A 487 11.27 -26.75 -5.21
C GLN A 487 11.35 -28.06 -6.00
N GLY A 488 10.35 -28.93 -5.80
CA GLY A 488 10.16 -30.15 -6.57
C GLY A 488 8.67 -30.41 -6.86
N PRO A 489 8.33 -31.48 -7.60
CA PRO A 489 6.95 -31.81 -7.97
C PRO A 489 5.96 -31.94 -6.80
N GLY A 490 6.40 -32.39 -5.62
CA GLY A 490 5.55 -32.53 -4.42
C GLY A 490 5.47 -31.27 -3.54
N GLY A 491 6.14 -30.17 -3.88
CA GLY A 491 6.07 -28.90 -3.14
C GLY A 491 7.41 -28.16 -3.01
N THR A 492 7.47 -27.23 -2.06
CA THR A 492 8.67 -26.45 -1.74
C THR A 492 9.18 -26.75 -0.34
N THR A 493 10.46 -26.53 -0.09
CA THR A 493 11.06 -26.56 1.25
C THR A 493 12.18 -25.53 1.34
N THR A 494 12.16 -24.72 2.39
CA THR A 494 13.15 -23.67 2.64
C THR A 494 14.15 -24.15 3.68
N SER A 495 15.44 -23.88 3.45
CA SER A 495 16.47 -24.21 4.43
C SER A 495 16.38 -23.35 5.70
N PRO A 496 16.95 -23.81 6.83
CA PRO A 496 17.35 -22.91 7.89
C PRO A 496 18.23 -21.78 7.34
N THR A 497 18.16 -20.62 7.97
CA THR A 497 19.02 -19.47 7.66
C THR A 497 20.43 -19.71 8.21
N VAL A 498 21.45 -19.46 7.38
CA VAL A 498 22.87 -19.50 7.75
C VAL A 498 23.52 -18.15 7.55
N THR A 499 24.66 -17.91 8.21
CA THR A 499 25.35 -16.62 8.16
C THR A 499 26.63 -16.70 7.34
N LEU A 500 26.86 -15.73 6.45
CA LEU A 500 28.20 -15.39 5.96
C LEU A 500 28.82 -14.37 6.91
N THR A 501 29.95 -14.72 7.51
CA THR A 501 30.82 -13.80 8.25
C THR A 501 31.98 -13.37 7.37
N VAL A 502 32.14 -12.07 7.13
CA VAL A 502 33.28 -11.52 6.37
C VAL A 502 34.20 -10.78 7.33
N ASN A 503 35.48 -11.16 7.35
CA ASN A 503 36.50 -10.58 8.22
C ASN A 503 37.57 -9.84 7.43
N GLY A 504 38.14 -8.75 7.98
CA GLY A 504 39.17 -7.99 7.28
C GLY A 504 39.82 -6.88 8.12
N PRO A 505 40.97 -6.35 7.65
CA PRO A 505 41.65 -5.23 8.27
C PRO A 505 40.79 -3.95 8.22
N PRO A 506 41.11 -2.93 9.04
CA PRO A 506 40.37 -1.69 9.01
C PRO A 506 40.66 -0.89 7.73
N SER A 507 39.64 -0.23 7.20
CA SER A 507 39.69 0.73 6.10
C SER A 507 39.08 2.05 6.57
N ILE A 508 39.66 3.18 6.15
CA ILE A 508 39.13 4.51 6.50
C ILE A 508 38.06 4.89 5.48
N ALA A 509 36.80 4.94 5.92
CA ALA A 509 35.67 5.40 5.11
C ALA A 509 35.57 6.94 5.11
N THR A 510 36.04 7.61 6.16
CA THR A 510 36.08 9.09 6.21
C THR A 510 37.30 9.54 7.00
N HIS A 511 38.18 10.30 6.34
CA HIS A 511 39.39 10.87 6.95
C HIS A 511 39.06 12.08 7.85
N PRO A 512 39.92 12.42 8.82
CA PRO A 512 39.80 13.67 9.56
C PRO A 512 39.96 14.87 8.63
N PHE A 513 39.16 15.91 8.85
CA PHE A 513 39.21 17.18 8.11
C PHE A 513 40.09 18.20 8.84
N ASN A 514 40.70 19.10 8.07
CA ASN A 514 41.43 20.26 8.61
C ASN A 514 40.52 21.09 9.54
N GLN A 515 41.05 21.44 10.70
CA GLN A 515 40.35 22.24 11.70
C GLN A 515 40.92 23.65 11.75
N ALA A 516 40.05 24.63 11.93
CA ALA A 516 40.43 25.95 12.40
C ALA A 516 39.81 26.16 13.78
N ALA A 517 40.45 26.97 14.61
CA ALA A 517 40.00 27.29 15.96
C ALA A 517 40.55 28.64 16.40
N TYR A 518 40.02 29.19 17.48
CA TYR A 518 40.55 30.39 18.12
C TYR A 518 41.38 30.03 19.35
N VAL A 519 42.21 30.95 19.83
CA VAL A 519 42.94 30.78 21.08
C VAL A 519 41.94 30.55 22.23
N GLY A 520 42.20 29.57 23.08
CA GLY A 520 41.30 29.09 24.14
C GLY A 520 40.21 28.11 23.68
N ALA A 521 39.93 27.99 22.38
CA ALA A 521 38.91 27.08 21.86
C ALA A 521 39.37 25.60 21.90
N GLY A 522 38.46 24.70 21.56
CA GLY A 522 38.78 23.31 21.25
C GLY A 522 38.56 22.99 19.78
N ALA A 523 39.27 21.99 19.26
CA ALA A 523 39.07 21.45 17.91
C ALA A 523 38.87 19.94 17.99
N THR A 524 37.89 19.42 17.24
CA THR A 524 37.60 17.97 17.20
C THR A 524 37.91 17.39 15.84
N PHE A 525 38.77 16.37 15.82
CA PHE A 525 39.05 15.53 14.69
C PHE A 525 38.27 14.23 14.84
N SER A 526 37.67 13.74 13.76
CA SER A 526 36.86 12.51 13.75
C SER A 526 37.29 11.62 12.61
N VAL A 527 37.20 10.31 12.79
CA VAL A 527 37.45 9.32 11.73
C VAL A 527 36.30 8.33 11.67
N ASN A 528 35.89 7.96 10.46
CA ASN A 528 35.02 6.81 10.25
C ASN A 528 35.84 5.66 9.65
N ALA A 529 35.87 4.52 10.33
CA ALA A 529 36.62 3.35 9.92
C ALA A 529 35.74 2.10 9.96
N ILE A 530 35.82 1.29 8.90
CA ILE A 530 35.10 0.04 8.72
C ILE A 530 36.08 -1.14 8.79
N GLY A 531 35.69 -2.26 9.38
CA GLY A 531 36.55 -3.43 9.55
C GLY A 531 36.00 -4.38 10.61
N THR A 532 36.63 -5.54 10.80
CA THR A 532 36.22 -6.45 11.87
C THR A 532 36.50 -5.84 13.25
N ALA A 533 35.49 -5.85 14.13
CA ALA A 533 35.61 -5.39 15.50
C ALA A 533 36.41 -6.37 16.39
N PRO A 534 37.03 -5.92 17.49
CA PRO A 534 37.13 -4.52 17.93
C PRO A 534 38.12 -3.71 17.09
N LEU A 535 37.75 -2.46 16.79
CA LEU A 535 38.65 -1.48 16.20
C LEU A 535 39.36 -0.71 17.32
N ALA A 536 40.68 -0.67 17.29
CA ALA A 536 41.51 0.14 18.19
C ALA A 536 42.05 1.35 17.43
N TYR A 537 41.84 2.54 17.98
CA TYR A 537 42.28 3.82 17.42
C TYR A 537 43.50 4.32 18.18
N GLN A 538 44.39 5.05 17.51
CA GLN A 538 45.46 5.81 18.15
C GLN A 538 45.72 7.09 17.34
N TRP A 539 45.33 8.24 17.88
CA TRP A 539 45.60 9.53 17.26
C TRP A 539 47.07 9.93 17.45
N ARG A 540 47.63 10.66 16.49
CA ARG A 540 49.01 11.14 16.50
C ARG A 540 49.08 12.62 16.13
N ARG A 541 50.08 13.33 16.68
CA ARG A 541 50.42 14.72 16.36
C ARG A 541 51.86 14.77 15.85
N GLY A 542 52.06 15.26 14.64
CA GLY A 542 53.38 15.27 13.98
C GLY A 542 54.01 13.88 13.84
N GLY A 543 53.19 12.82 13.73
CA GLY A 543 53.61 11.42 13.70
C GLY A 543 53.82 10.75 15.07
N GLY A 544 53.84 11.50 16.18
CA GLY A 544 53.94 10.95 17.54
C GLY A 544 52.57 10.68 18.19
N SER A 545 52.40 9.52 18.84
CA SER A 545 51.14 9.15 19.50
C SER A 545 50.72 10.11 20.60
N ILE A 546 49.44 10.50 20.62
CA ILE A 546 48.82 11.30 21.68
C ILE A 546 48.34 10.33 22.79
N PRO A 547 48.86 10.41 24.03
CA PRO A 547 48.47 9.50 25.10
C PRO A 547 46.96 9.56 25.40
N GLY A 548 46.33 8.40 25.58
CA GLY A 548 44.90 8.28 25.91
C GLY A 548 43.93 8.57 24.75
N ALA A 549 44.41 9.04 23.60
CA ALA A 549 43.56 9.32 22.44
C ALA A 549 43.24 8.05 21.62
N THR A 550 42.38 7.19 22.19
CA THR A 550 42.05 5.86 21.63
C THR A 550 40.60 5.73 21.13
N GLY A 551 39.87 6.83 21.01
CA GLY A 551 38.51 6.86 20.45
C GLY A 551 38.48 7.15 18.95
N ALA A 552 37.30 6.99 18.33
CA ALA A 552 37.05 7.38 16.93
C ALA A 552 37.06 8.90 16.70
N SER A 553 37.19 9.70 17.77
CA SER A 553 37.42 11.14 17.73
C SER A 553 38.51 11.56 18.73
N LEU A 554 39.13 12.69 18.43
CA LEU A 554 40.09 13.41 19.27
C LEU A 554 39.59 14.84 19.42
N THR A 555 39.31 15.27 20.64
CA THR A 555 39.08 16.69 20.96
C THR A 555 40.32 17.26 21.63
N LEU A 556 40.96 18.23 21.00
CA LEU A 556 41.95 19.10 21.62
C LEU A 556 41.21 20.26 22.31
N SER A 557 41.68 20.70 23.48
CA SER A 557 41.03 21.73 24.31
C SER A 557 42.02 22.84 24.65
N ASN A 558 41.52 24.06 24.90
CA ASN A 558 42.33 25.23 25.29
C ASN A 558 43.51 25.47 24.34
N LEU A 559 43.23 25.45 23.03
CA LEU A 559 44.23 25.61 21.97
C LEU A 559 44.95 26.95 22.08
N GLN A 560 46.26 26.93 21.94
CA GLN A 560 47.11 28.13 21.96
C GLN A 560 47.50 28.51 20.53
N ALA A 561 47.95 29.75 20.32
CA ALA A 561 48.45 30.17 19.00
C ALA A 561 49.62 29.28 18.50
N SER A 562 50.41 28.72 19.43
CA SER A 562 51.46 27.73 19.16
C SER A 562 50.97 26.35 18.73
N ASP A 563 49.67 26.05 18.82
CA ASP A 563 49.09 24.82 18.27
C ASP A 563 48.76 24.92 16.77
N SER A 564 48.79 26.14 16.21
CA SER A 564 48.63 26.39 14.78
C SER A 564 49.74 25.70 13.97
N GLY A 565 49.38 25.08 12.85
CA GLY A 565 50.27 24.26 12.03
C GLY A 565 50.40 22.80 12.47
N ALA A 566 49.74 22.36 13.54
CA ALA A 566 49.81 20.96 13.98
C ALA A 566 49.20 20.00 12.94
N VAL A 567 49.92 18.93 12.62
CA VAL A 567 49.47 17.85 11.73
C VAL A 567 48.94 16.70 12.59
N ILE A 568 47.69 16.31 12.37
CA ILE A 568 46.95 15.29 13.13
C ILE A 568 46.54 14.15 12.21
N ASP A 569 46.81 12.91 12.59
CA ASP A 569 46.30 11.71 11.92
C ASP A 569 45.88 10.64 12.93
N VAL A 570 45.30 9.54 12.46
CA VAL A 570 44.92 8.40 13.30
C VAL A 570 45.27 7.08 12.64
N VAL A 571 45.86 6.18 13.43
CA VAL A 571 46.04 4.78 13.08
C VAL A 571 44.85 4.00 13.62
N VAL A 572 44.21 3.20 12.77
CA VAL A 572 43.12 2.29 13.16
C VAL A 572 43.57 0.86 12.91
N SER A 573 43.43 0.00 13.91
CA SER A 573 43.94 -1.38 13.91
C SER A 573 42.93 -2.39 14.42
N ASN A 574 43.05 -3.64 13.98
CA ASN A 574 42.36 -4.81 14.52
C ASN A 574 43.25 -6.06 14.37
N ALA A 575 42.70 -7.24 14.67
CA ALA A 575 43.44 -8.51 14.58
C ALA A 575 43.92 -8.90 13.16
N PHE A 576 43.44 -8.24 12.11
CA PHE A 576 43.74 -8.53 10.70
C PHE A 576 44.69 -7.50 10.06
N GLY A 577 44.98 -6.39 10.73
CA GLY A 577 45.92 -5.37 10.26
C GLY A 577 45.65 -3.97 10.79
N SER A 578 46.32 -2.99 10.20
CA SER A 578 46.17 -1.57 10.54
C SER A 578 46.20 -0.69 9.30
N THR A 579 45.45 0.42 9.34
CA THR A 579 45.48 1.48 8.33
C THR A 579 45.71 2.84 9.02
N THR A 580 46.19 3.83 8.26
CA THR A 580 46.41 5.20 8.75
C THR A 580 45.54 6.15 7.93
N SER A 581 44.93 7.15 8.58
CA SER A 581 44.18 8.18 7.87
C SER A 581 45.09 9.10 7.05
N ALA A 582 44.53 9.80 6.07
CA ALA A 582 45.11 11.06 5.62
C ALA A 582 45.26 12.01 6.82
N ALA A 583 46.27 12.88 6.78
CA ALA A 583 46.55 13.82 7.85
C ALA A 583 45.75 15.13 7.67
N ALA A 584 45.26 15.67 8.77
CA ALA A 584 44.56 16.94 8.86
C ALA A 584 45.45 18.00 9.53
N THR A 585 45.34 19.25 9.12
CA THR A 585 46.02 20.38 9.78
C THR A 585 45.10 21.08 10.80
N LEU A 586 45.71 21.67 11.82
CA LEU A 586 45.07 22.59 12.76
C LEU A 586 45.58 24.02 12.50
N THR A 587 44.67 24.97 12.33
CA THR A 587 44.97 26.41 12.34
C THR A 587 44.39 27.04 13.60
N VAL A 588 45.19 27.84 14.33
CA VAL A 588 44.72 28.59 15.51
C VAL A 588 44.95 30.08 15.31
N THR A 589 43.88 30.88 15.47
CA THR A 589 43.86 32.33 15.27
C THR A 589 43.57 33.06 16.59
N ALA A 590 44.15 34.24 16.80
CA ALA A 590 43.95 35.00 18.05
C ALA A 590 42.58 35.69 18.12
N GLU A 591 42.17 36.40 17.06
CA GLU A 591 40.99 37.28 17.04
C GLU A 591 40.31 37.29 15.67
N LEU A 592 39.07 37.80 15.63
CA LEU A 592 38.36 38.14 14.40
C LEU A 592 38.89 39.46 13.83
N ALA A 593 39.36 39.44 12.58
CA ALA A 593 39.68 40.67 11.85
C ALA A 593 38.43 41.53 11.69
N TRP A 594 38.55 42.85 11.79
CA TRP A 594 37.39 43.76 11.72
C TRP A 594 36.63 43.70 10.39
N SER A 595 37.28 43.27 9.30
CA SER A 595 36.66 42.97 8.01
C SER A 595 35.69 41.78 8.03
N ALA A 596 35.66 40.96 9.09
CA ALA A 596 34.66 39.91 9.29
C ALA A 596 33.26 40.49 9.62
N PHE A 597 33.20 41.75 10.08
CA PHE A 597 31.98 42.48 10.39
C PHE A 597 31.53 43.42 9.25
N ASP A 598 32.11 43.26 8.06
CA ASP A 598 31.70 43.98 6.86
C ASP A 598 30.37 43.46 6.33
N LEU A 599 29.56 44.35 5.74
CA LEU A 599 28.36 43.97 5.01
C LEU A 599 28.73 43.00 3.89
N GLN A 600 27.98 41.91 3.74
CA GLN A 600 28.17 40.94 2.65
C GLN A 600 26.87 40.64 1.91
N GLY A 601 27.02 39.95 0.77
CA GLY A 601 25.92 39.35 0.03
C GLY A 601 24.88 40.33 -0.51
N PHE A 602 23.60 39.95 -0.43
CA PHE A 602 22.48 40.62 -1.10
C PHE A 602 22.35 42.11 -0.74
N GLY A 603 22.74 42.53 0.48
CA GLY A 603 22.75 43.94 0.87
C GLY A 603 23.78 44.81 0.12
N LYS A 604 24.77 44.20 -0.55
CA LYS A 604 25.69 44.91 -1.47
C LYS A 604 25.09 45.18 -2.85
N LEU A 605 23.97 44.53 -3.21
CA LEU A 605 23.33 44.68 -4.51
C LEU A 605 22.35 45.87 -4.54
N GLY A 606 21.76 46.15 -5.70
CA GLY A 606 20.91 47.33 -5.89
C GLY A 606 21.71 48.62 -5.77
N THR A 607 21.31 49.52 -4.87
CA THR A 607 22.10 50.73 -4.56
C THR A 607 23.22 50.50 -3.54
N GLY A 608 23.30 49.29 -2.98
CA GLY A 608 24.09 48.99 -1.79
C GLY A 608 23.44 49.57 -0.51
N THR A 609 23.49 48.81 0.58
CA THR A 609 23.07 49.29 1.90
C THR A 609 24.19 50.12 2.51
N THR A 610 23.88 51.38 2.84
CA THR A 610 24.74 52.36 3.54
C THR A 610 24.04 52.97 4.76
N GLY A 611 22.74 52.73 4.94
CA GLY A 611 21.90 53.31 5.99
C GLY A 611 21.91 54.83 5.94
N GLY A 612 21.99 55.45 7.11
CA GLY A 612 22.21 56.89 7.23
C GLY A 612 23.59 57.35 6.77
N GLY A 613 24.53 56.45 6.49
CA GLY A 613 25.94 56.75 6.28
C GLY A 613 26.68 57.15 7.55
N VAL A 614 27.98 57.43 7.43
CA VAL A 614 28.82 57.90 8.55
C VAL A 614 28.54 59.38 8.81
N VAL A 615 27.85 59.66 9.91
CA VAL A 615 27.47 61.02 10.35
C VAL A 615 28.11 61.29 11.71
N ALA A 616 28.67 62.49 11.91
CA ALA A 616 29.25 62.89 13.18
C ALA A 616 28.17 63.13 14.24
N GLU A 617 28.43 62.83 15.52
CA GLU A 617 27.44 63.02 16.60
C GLU A 617 27.04 64.48 16.85
N THR A 618 27.86 65.42 16.38
CA THR A 618 27.60 66.86 16.43
C THR A 618 26.70 67.35 15.29
N ASP A 619 26.38 66.49 14.32
CA ASP A 619 25.55 66.82 13.16
C ASP A 619 24.06 66.84 13.53
N ALA A 620 23.33 67.81 12.99
CA ALA A 620 21.89 67.95 13.20
C ALA A 620 21.06 66.81 12.57
N ALA A 621 21.63 65.91 11.78
CA ALA A 621 21.02 64.66 11.30
C ALA A 621 21.24 63.45 12.24
N TYR A 622 22.05 63.60 13.29
CA TYR A 622 22.27 62.59 14.33
C TYR A 622 21.28 62.83 15.50
N ARG A 623 20.61 61.78 15.97
CA ARG A 623 19.70 61.83 17.13
C ARG A 623 20.17 60.85 18.18
N LYS A 624 20.30 61.33 19.42
CA LYS A 624 20.50 60.50 20.60
C LYS A 624 19.17 60.37 21.32
N CYS A 625 18.76 59.15 21.61
CA CYS A 625 17.45 58.83 22.16
C CYS A 625 17.64 58.04 23.45
N SER A 626 17.15 58.61 24.55
CA SER A 626 17.21 58.05 25.90
C SER A 626 15.84 57.62 26.43
N THR A 627 14.77 58.03 25.73
CA THR A 627 13.36 57.83 26.08
C THR A 627 12.52 57.36 24.88
N PRO A 628 11.36 56.72 25.11
CA PRO A 628 10.39 56.35 24.07
C PRO A 628 10.00 57.52 23.16
N TYR A 629 9.69 58.69 23.74
CA TYR A 629 9.30 59.88 22.98
C TYR A 629 10.39 60.31 21.99
N GLU A 630 11.64 60.44 22.46
CA GLU A 630 12.77 60.86 21.61
C GLU A 630 13.00 59.90 20.44
N PHE A 631 12.90 58.59 20.68
CA PHE A 631 13.09 57.55 19.67
C PHE A 631 12.00 57.61 18.59
N VAL A 632 10.73 57.55 19.02
CA VAL A 632 9.57 57.58 18.10
C VAL A 632 9.52 58.90 17.34
N LYS A 633 9.86 60.03 17.99
CA LYS A 633 9.96 61.36 17.39
C LYS A 633 11.08 61.47 16.37
N ALA A 634 12.25 60.87 16.61
CA ALA A 634 13.34 60.84 15.64
C ALA A 634 12.95 60.07 14.37
N ILE A 635 12.25 58.93 14.52
CA ILE A 635 11.68 58.19 13.38
C ILE A 635 10.62 59.04 12.66
N TYR A 636 9.72 59.69 13.39
CA TYR A 636 8.69 60.56 12.82
C TYR A 636 9.31 61.68 11.98
N ASP A 637 10.33 62.36 12.49
CA ASP A 637 11.03 63.47 11.81
C ASP A 637 11.74 62.99 10.54
N SER A 638 12.34 61.78 10.55
CA SER A 638 12.95 61.17 9.37
C SER A 638 11.97 60.99 8.20
N SER A 639 10.68 60.83 8.49
CA SER A 639 9.62 60.68 7.48
C SER A 639 9.17 62.01 6.83
N LYS A 640 9.47 63.16 7.45
CA LYS A 640 8.95 64.46 6.97
C LYS A 640 9.86 65.13 5.96
N THR A 641 11.15 65.19 6.28
CA THR A 641 12.15 65.97 5.55
C THR A 641 13.38 65.11 5.26
N ALA A 642 13.75 65.02 3.99
CA ALA A 642 14.87 64.20 3.54
C ALA A 642 16.18 64.61 4.22
N GLY A 643 16.92 63.63 4.75
CA GLY A 643 18.19 63.85 5.45
C GLY A 643 18.12 64.58 6.81
N ALA A 644 16.93 64.98 7.29
CA ALA A 644 16.81 65.70 8.57
C ALA A 644 17.08 64.84 9.81
N VAL A 645 16.91 63.52 9.68
CA VAL A 645 17.42 62.50 10.60
C VAL A 645 17.97 61.37 9.72
N ARG A 646 19.22 61.00 9.97
CA ARG A 646 19.96 59.93 9.26
C ARG A 646 20.48 58.86 10.22
N VAL A 647 20.82 59.26 11.45
CA VAL A 647 21.33 58.34 12.47
C VAL A 647 20.52 58.50 13.76
N ILE A 648 20.11 57.39 14.35
CA ILE A 648 19.44 57.30 15.65
C ILE A 648 20.28 56.38 16.54
N GLU A 649 20.84 56.93 17.61
CA GLU A 649 21.57 56.21 18.66
C GLU A 649 20.66 56.03 19.87
N ILE A 650 20.35 54.79 20.21
CA ILE A 650 19.60 54.40 21.41
C ILE A 650 20.58 54.23 22.57
N LEU A 651 20.45 55.07 23.60
CA LEU A 651 21.38 55.13 24.73
C LEU A 651 21.05 54.14 25.85
N ASN A 652 19.75 53.89 26.07
CA ASN A 652 19.20 53.09 27.16
C ASN A 652 18.17 52.09 26.62
N ASP A 653 17.79 51.11 27.44
CA ASP A 653 16.59 50.30 27.20
C ASP A 653 15.35 51.19 27.01
N LEU A 654 14.50 50.82 26.04
CA LEU A 654 13.26 51.52 25.69
C LEU A 654 12.07 50.58 25.84
N ASP A 655 11.23 50.84 26.83
CA ASP A 655 9.94 50.18 27.01
C ASP A 655 8.88 50.97 26.21
N LEU A 656 8.38 50.39 25.10
CA LEU A 656 7.57 51.08 24.07
C LEU A 656 6.09 50.63 24.04
N GLY A 657 5.60 49.93 25.05
CA GLY A 657 4.22 49.45 25.11
C GLY A 657 3.21 50.61 25.03
N TYR A 658 2.11 50.41 24.32
CA TYR A 658 1.18 51.50 24.01
C TYR A 658 0.59 52.20 25.26
N ASN A 659 0.43 51.46 26.37
CA ASN A 659 -0.14 51.97 27.61
C ASN A 659 0.90 52.54 28.59
N GLU A 660 2.19 52.20 28.44
CA GLU A 660 3.28 52.70 29.30
C GLU A 660 3.97 53.97 28.76
N VAL A 661 3.94 54.23 27.45
CA VAL A 661 4.48 55.48 26.87
C VAL A 661 3.61 56.70 27.16
N ASP A 662 4.20 57.90 27.17
CA ASP A 662 3.47 59.14 27.43
C ASP A 662 2.46 59.52 26.32
N ALA A 663 1.55 60.45 26.66
CA ALA A 663 0.52 60.92 25.73
C ALA A 663 1.09 61.67 24.50
N ALA A 664 2.28 62.28 24.60
CA ALA A 664 2.90 62.98 23.49
C ALA A 664 3.43 62.00 22.43
N THR A 665 3.92 60.83 22.86
CA THR A 665 4.35 59.71 22.02
C THR A 665 3.18 59.13 21.24
N ARG A 666 2.03 58.91 21.91
CA ARG A 666 0.80 58.39 21.27
C ARG A 666 0.18 59.33 20.23
N LEU A 667 0.54 60.62 20.23
CA LEU A 667 0.09 61.60 19.24
C LEU A 667 0.99 61.64 17.98
N LEU A 668 2.12 60.93 17.97
CA LEU A 668 2.99 60.84 16.79
C LEU A 668 2.39 59.86 15.78
N GLY A 669 2.01 60.35 14.60
CA GLY A 669 1.28 59.57 13.59
C GLY A 669 2.03 58.40 12.94
N ASN A 670 3.22 58.03 13.43
CA ASN A 670 3.95 56.80 13.11
C ASN A 670 3.92 55.77 14.26
N PHE A 671 3.23 56.07 15.36
CA PHE A 671 3.11 55.21 16.54
C PHE A 671 1.65 54.86 16.78
N ARG A 672 1.34 53.58 16.98
CA ARG A 672 -0.03 53.11 17.20
C ARG A 672 -0.06 51.86 18.09
N GLU A 673 -1.22 51.57 18.65
CA GLU A 673 -1.50 50.30 19.33
C GLU A 673 -1.41 49.13 18.33
N HIS A 674 -0.87 48.00 18.76
CA HIS A 674 -1.00 46.72 18.05
C HIS A 674 -2.30 46.01 18.50
N ALA A 675 -2.49 44.76 18.07
CA ALA A 675 -3.44 43.86 18.71
C ALA A 675 -3.21 43.82 20.23
N THR A 676 -4.27 44.00 21.01
CA THR A 676 -4.22 44.12 22.48
C THR A 676 -3.84 42.79 23.15
N PRO A 677 -2.90 42.79 24.11
CA PRO A 677 -2.53 41.60 24.90
C PRO A 677 -3.69 41.02 25.71
N LYS A 678 -3.73 39.69 25.82
CA LYS A 678 -4.86 38.93 26.37
C LYS A 678 -4.52 38.17 27.66
N LEU A 679 -3.26 37.74 27.83
CA LEU A 679 -2.88 36.72 28.81
C LEU A 679 -1.58 36.97 29.57
N HIS A 680 -0.60 37.70 29.03
CA HIS A 680 0.64 37.96 29.79
C HIS A 680 0.43 39.11 30.80
N PRO A 681 0.67 38.92 32.12
CA PRO A 681 0.34 39.91 33.13
C PRO A 681 1.08 41.25 32.94
N ARG A 682 2.34 41.24 32.48
CA ARG A 682 3.06 42.45 32.10
C ARG A 682 2.43 43.12 30.87
N LEU A 683 2.19 42.38 29.78
CA LEU A 683 1.71 42.96 28.51
C LEU A 683 0.29 43.52 28.61
N ILE A 684 -0.59 42.91 29.41
CA ILE A 684 -1.92 43.48 29.69
C ILE A 684 -1.81 44.88 30.31
N THR A 685 -0.76 45.12 31.11
CA THR A 685 -0.49 46.43 31.74
C THR A 685 0.20 47.41 30.78
N THR A 686 1.23 46.96 30.06
CA THR A 686 2.08 47.82 29.22
C THR A 686 1.50 48.09 27.83
N GLY A 687 0.65 47.20 27.34
CA GLY A 687 0.22 47.16 25.93
C GLY A 687 1.36 46.79 24.98
N VAL A 688 1.03 46.57 23.70
CA VAL A 688 2.01 46.36 22.63
C VAL A 688 1.76 47.41 21.54
N SER A 689 2.82 47.94 20.96
CA SER A 689 2.76 49.02 19.97
C SER A 689 3.37 48.63 18.62
N LEU A 690 3.17 49.49 17.63
CA LEU A 690 3.82 49.41 16.32
C LEU A 690 4.39 50.79 15.97
N VAL A 691 5.67 50.82 15.59
CA VAL A 691 6.37 52.01 15.09
C VAL A 691 6.63 51.87 13.60
N ASP A 692 6.00 52.73 12.80
CA ASP A 692 6.22 52.81 11.36
C ASP A 692 7.54 53.56 11.04
N ILE A 693 8.47 52.88 10.38
CA ILE A 693 9.76 53.41 9.92
C ILE A 693 9.70 53.65 8.42
N VAL A 694 9.59 54.93 8.04
CA VAL A 694 9.49 55.38 6.64
C VAL A 694 10.38 56.60 6.39
N PRO A 695 11.72 56.49 6.49
CA PRO A 695 12.63 57.60 6.24
C PRO A 695 12.53 58.09 4.80
N LYS A 696 12.50 59.41 4.62
CA LYS A 696 12.23 60.07 3.34
C LYS A 696 13.50 60.32 2.53
N GLY A 697 14.12 59.25 2.04
CA GLY A 697 15.35 59.31 1.25
C GLY A 697 16.61 59.63 2.06
N GLY A 698 17.78 59.26 1.51
CA GLY A 698 19.08 59.40 2.18
C GLY A 698 19.43 58.28 3.17
N GLY A 699 18.51 57.34 3.42
CA GLY A 699 18.68 56.19 4.30
C GLY A 699 18.67 56.52 5.80
N LEU A 700 18.58 55.47 6.63
CA LEU A 700 18.51 55.58 8.09
C LEU A 700 19.33 54.48 8.76
N THR A 701 20.13 54.85 9.77
CA THR A 701 20.80 53.90 10.67
C THR A 701 20.24 54.06 12.07
N ILE A 702 19.69 52.99 12.65
CA ILE A 702 19.31 52.92 14.06
C ILE A 702 20.25 51.93 14.75
N PHE A 703 20.90 52.35 15.82
CA PHE A 703 21.82 51.48 16.55
C PHE A 703 21.89 51.81 18.04
N SER A 704 22.52 50.95 18.84
CA SER A 704 23.01 51.32 20.18
C SER A 704 24.52 51.10 20.26
N ALA A 705 25.22 51.94 21.03
CA ALA A 705 26.61 51.66 21.37
C ALA A 705 26.74 50.49 22.37
N ASN A 706 25.71 50.24 23.19
CA ASN A 706 25.78 49.41 24.40
C ASN A 706 24.91 48.14 24.33
N GLY A 707 24.21 47.87 23.21
CA GLY A 707 23.31 46.71 23.11
C GLY A 707 21.92 46.92 23.71
N ALA A 708 21.40 48.16 23.71
CA ALA A 708 20.13 48.52 24.34
C ALA A 708 18.93 47.66 23.89
N THR A 709 18.00 47.45 24.81
CA THR A 709 16.80 46.60 24.61
C THR A 709 15.58 47.40 24.17
N ILE A 710 14.81 46.86 23.23
CA ILE A 710 13.51 47.38 22.79
C ILE A 710 12.38 46.47 23.32
N ARG A 711 11.58 47.04 24.22
CA ARG A 711 10.35 46.60 24.89
C ARG A 711 9.08 46.64 24.04
N HIS A 712 8.29 45.56 23.99
CA HIS A 712 6.84 45.61 23.72
C HIS A 712 6.40 46.30 22.40
N SER A 713 7.20 46.25 21.33
CA SER A 713 6.90 46.98 20.10
C SER A 713 7.42 46.32 18.83
N CYS A 714 6.58 46.31 17.81
CA CYS A 714 6.94 45.98 16.43
C CYS A 714 7.59 47.19 15.73
N LEU A 715 8.73 46.99 15.07
CA LEU A 715 9.32 47.97 14.15
C LEU A 715 8.93 47.64 12.70
N ASN A 716 7.96 48.36 12.15
CA ASN A 716 7.46 48.17 10.80
C ASN A 716 8.19 49.07 9.78
N ILE A 717 9.15 48.51 9.04
CA ILE A 717 9.83 49.21 7.95
C ILE A 717 8.99 49.00 6.68
N LYS A 718 8.52 50.08 6.05
CA LYS A 718 7.64 49.99 4.87
C LYS A 718 7.90 51.07 3.83
N GLY A 719 7.74 50.72 2.55
CA GLY A 719 7.72 51.68 1.43
C GLY A 719 8.98 52.55 1.33
N THR A 720 10.14 51.99 1.68
CA THR A 720 11.40 52.72 1.87
C THR A 720 12.60 51.83 1.55
N SER A 721 13.79 52.41 1.48
CA SER A 721 15.02 51.64 1.27
C SER A 721 16.20 52.20 2.05
N ASN A 722 17.28 51.43 2.09
CA ASN A 722 18.56 51.82 2.69
C ASN A 722 18.45 52.03 4.22
N VAL A 723 18.07 50.97 4.95
CA VAL A 723 17.90 50.99 6.41
C VAL A 723 18.90 50.04 7.08
N ILE A 724 19.55 50.50 8.14
CA ILE A 724 20.45 49.72 8.99
C ILE A 724 19.87 49.67 10.41
N LEU A 725 19.75 48.47 11.00
CA LEU A 725 19.43 48.25 12.43
C LEU A 725 20.59 47.47 13.07
N ARG A 726 21.27 48.04 14.08
CA ARG A 726 22.49 47.42 14.62
C ARG A 726 22.65 47.43 16.14
N ASN A 727 23.17 46.33 16.69
CA ASN A 727 23.52 46.22 18.11
C ASN A 727 22.32 46.53 19.05
N LEU A 728 21.16 45.96 18.74
CA LEU A 728 19.91 46.13 19.51
C LEU A 728 19.39 44.78 20.01
N ARG A 729 18.93 44.74 21.27
CA ARG A 729 18.20 43.59 21.80
C ARG A 729 16.69 43.82 21.64
N PHE A 730 15.94 42.78 21.29
CA PHE A 730 14.49 42.79 21.18
C PHE A 730 13.92 41.77 22.17
N ASP A 731 13.03 42.22 23.05
CA ASP A 731 12.58 41.43 24.20
C ASP A 731 11.08 41.50 24.47
N GLU A 732 10.60 40.53 25.25
CA GLU A 732 9.29 40.57 25.92
C GLU A 732 8.08 40.83 25.01
N MET A 733 7.97 40.17 23.85
CA MET A 733 6.80 40.34 22.95
C MET A 733 6.05 39.04 22.65
N TRP A 734 5.98 38.15 23.64
CA TRP A 734 5.28 36.87 23.57
C TRP A 734 4.25 36.73 24.69
N GLU A 735 3.11 36.11 24.41
CA GLU A 735 2.19 35.62 25.44
C GLU A 735 1.71 34.22 25.10
N TRP A 736 1.12 33.50 26.06
CA TRP A 736 0.51 32.21 25.80
C TRP A 736 -0.71 32.35 24.88
N ASP A 737 -0.95 31.38 24.00
CA ASP A 737 -2.05 31.41 23.03
C ASP A 737 -3.16 30.39 23.36
N GLU A 738 -4.18 30.83 24.09
CA GLU A 738 -5.45 30.08 24.21
C GLU A 738 -6.36 30.26 22.98
N ALA A 739 -6.28 31.39 22.28
CA ALA A 739 -7.28 31.82 21.31
C ALA A 739 -7.18 31.05 19.98
N SER A 740 -5.97 30.98 19.42
CA SER A 740 -5.62 30.11 18.30
C SER A 740 -4.98 28.78 18.76
N LYS A 741 -5.05 28.44 20.05
CA LYS A 741 -4.70 27.12 20.61
C LYS A 741 -3.23 26.70 20.41
N GLY A 742 -2.32 27.66 20.54
CA GLY A 742 -0.87 27.47 20.37
C GLY A 742 -0.38 27.62 18.93
N ASN A 743 -1.25 28.00 17.98
CA ASN A 743 -0.81 28.30 16.60
C ASN A 743 -0.21 29.70 16.49
N TYR A 744 -0.49 30.59 17.44
CA TYR A 744 0.01 31.97 17.46
C TYR A 744 -0.41 32.81 16.25
N ASP A 745 -1.68 32.71 15.84
CA ASP A 745 -2.25 33.40 14.67
C ASP A 745 -3.36 34.41 15.09
N SER A 746 -3.24 35.04 16.27
CA SER A 746 -4.31 35.89 16.85
C SER A 746 -3.89 37.27 17.35
N ASN A 747 -2.59 37.57 17.37
CA ASN A 747 -2.02 38.86 17.80
C ASN A 747 -1.06 39.47 16.75
N ASP A 748 -0.49 38.63 15.88
CA ASP A 748 0.43 38.97 14.78
C ASP A 748 1.58 39.90 15.22
N TRP A 749 2.19 39.64 16.39
CA TRP A 749 3.32 40.43 16.88
C TRP A 749 4.65 39.92 16.32
N ASP A 750 5.21 40.70 15.40
CA ASP A 750 6.56 40.52 14.86
C ASP A 750 7.53 41.59 15.40
N PHE A 751 8.76 41.24 15.82
CA PHE A 751 9.71 42.27 16.31
C PHE A 751 10.08 43.26 15.20
N ILE A 752 10.32 42.79 13.98
CA ILE A 752 10.60 43.62 12.82
C ILE A 752 9.77 43.11 11.64
N ASP A 753 8.97 44.00 11.06
CA ASP A 753 8.10 43.69 9.93
C ASP A 753 8.61 44.46 8.70
N LEU A 754 9.12 43.74 7.69
CA LEU A 754 9.63 44.34 6.45
C LEU A 754 8.56 44.27 5.36
N SER A 755 8.11 45.45 4.93
CA SER A 755 7.12 45.77 3.90
C SER A 755 5.63 45.67 4.27
N ASN A 756 5.26 45.70 5.55
CA ASN A 756 3.86 45.80 5.96
C ASN A 756 3.27 47.21 5.71
N GLY A 757 3.06 47.50 4.42
CA GLY A 757 2.58 48.76 3.88
C GLY A 757 3.36 49.29 2.66
N GLY A 758 4.23 48.49 2.02
CA GLY A 758 4.90 48.83 0.76
C GLY A 758 6.30 48.24 0.64
N VAL A 759 6.76 47.97 -0.59
CA VAL A 759 8.05 47.30 -0.90
C VAL A 759 9.22 47.94 -0.13
N VAL A 760 10.14 47.10 0.34
CA VAL A 760 11.36 47.50 1.04
C VAL A 760 12.60 46.96 0.33
N SER A 761 13.69 47.74 0.28
CA SER A 761 14.95 47.24 -0.25
C SER A 761 16.20 47.76 0.46
N ASN A 762 17.32 47.07 0.31
CA ASN A 762 18.61 47.45 0.89
C ASN A 762 18.53 47.63 2.42
N VAL A 763 18.32 46.52 3.13
CA VAL A 763 18.23 46.49 4.60
C VAL A 763 19.37 45.66 5.18
N TRP A 764 19.96 46.13 6.28
CA TRP A 764 20.99 45.39 7.02
C TRP A 764 20.61 45.35 8.50
N ILE A 765 20.40 44.14 9.03
CA ILE A 765 20.12 43.87 10.43
C ILE A 765 21.32 43.12 10.98
N ASP A 766 22.08 43.74 11.89
CA ASP A 766 23.41 43.24 12.27
C ASP A 766 23.75 43.39 13.75
N HIS A 767 24.38 42.38 14.34
CA HIS A 767 24.65 42.32 15.79
C HIS A 767 23.39 42.49 16.67
N CYS A 768 22.20 42.12 16.20
CA CYS A 768 20.98 42.18 17.03
C CYS A 768 20.79 40.89 17.85
N THR A 769 20.18 41.01 19.04
CA THR A 769 19.72 39.84 19.82
C THR A 769 18.20 39.79 19.83
N PHE A 770 17.61 38.69 19.40
CA PHE A 770 16.17 38.45 19.43
C PHE A 770 15.83 37.36 20.42
N THR A 771 14.71 37.53 21.11
CA THR A 771 14.19 36.57 22.09
C THR A 771 12.84 35.99 21.61
N LYS A 772 11.93 35.64 22.53
CA LYS A 772 10.57 35.21 22.21
C LYS A 772 9.68 36.38 21.78
N THR A 773 9.02 36.18 20.65
CA THR A 773 7.87 36.99 20.19
C THR A 773 6.69 36.06 19.89
N TYR A 774 5.49 36.62 19.76
CA TYR A 774 4.25 35.85 19.56
C TYR A 774 4.26 35.09 18.23
N ASP A 775 4.51 35.77 17.10
CA ASP A 775 4.55 35.18 15.77
C ASP A 775 5.99 35.13 15.21
N GLY A 776 6.34 35.93 14.19
CA GLY A 776 7.65 35.99 13.54
C GLY A 776 8.67 36.88 14.24
N ILE A 777 9.97 36.60 14.13
CA ILE A 777 11.02 37.51 14.64
C ILE A 777 11.29 38.63 13.62
N VAL A 778 11.70 38.28 12.39
CA VAL A 778 11.81 39.25 11.29
C VAL A 778 11.17 38.68 10.03
N ASP A 779 10.15 39.37 9.56
CA ASP A 779 9.34 38.95 8.42
C ASP A 779 9.61 39.80 7.18
N LEU A 780 9.74 39.14 6.01
CA LEU A 780 9.99 39.77 4.72
C LEU A 780 8.82 39.48 3.78
N LYS A 781 7.99 40.50 3.58
CA LYS A 781 6.74 40.40 2.81
C LYS A 781 6.93 41.11 1.44
N LYS A 782 5.88 41.11 0.60
CA LYS A 782 5.65 42.00 -0.58
C LYS A 782 6.91 42.48 -1.34
N GLY A 783 7.65 41.55 -1.96
CA GLY A 783 8.78 41.88 -2.84
C GLY A 783 10.01 42.49 -2.16
N THR A 784 10.17 42.32 -0.84
CA THR A 784 11.32 42.80 -0.08
C THR A 784 12.65 42.19 -0.57
N GLN A 785 13.60 43.02 -1.00
CA GLN A 785 14.81 42.57 -1.69
C GLN A 785 16.10 43.22 -1.19
N TYR A 786 17.25 42.59 -1.46
CA TYR A 786 18.58 43.09 -1.05
C TYR A 786 18.73 43.24 0.47
N VAL A 787 18.25 42.26 1.24
CA VAL A 787 18.37 42.23 2.69
C VAL A 787 19.63 41.47 3.12
N THR A 788 20.22 41.83 4.25
CA THR A 788 21.26 41.04 4.91
C THR A 788 21.04 41.01 6.41
N PHE A 789 21.16 39.81 6.96
CA PHE A 789 21.25 39.54 8.38
C PHE A 789 22.68 39.08 8.66
N SER A 790 23.39 39.73 9.56
CA SER A 790 24.73 39.29 9.98
C SER A 790 24.95 39.35 11.49
N TRP A 791 25.71 38.41 12.05
CA TRP A 791 26.14 38.47 13.46
C TRP A 791 24.98 38.58 14.48
N CYS A 792 23.75 38.17 14.15
CA CYS A 792 22.65 38.23 15.10
C CYS A 792 22.56 36.93 15.93
N ARG A 793 21.92 37.04 17.09
CA ARG A 793 21.69 35.94 18.02
C ARG A 793 20.20 35.81 18.30
N TYR A 794 19.67 34.61 18.17
CA TYR A 794 18.26 34.27 18.37
C TYR A 794 18.18 33.24 19.49
N VAL A 795 17.47 33.58 20.58
CA VAL A 795 17.39 32.75 21.77
C VAL A 795 15.94 32.54 22.19
N GLY A 796 15.64 31.34 22.67
CA GLY A 796 14.46 31.14 23.52
C GLY A 796 14.57 31.87 24.87
N ASP A 797 13.53 31.72 25.68
CA ASP A 797 13.46 32.16 27.08
C ASP A 797 14.42 31.34 27.98
N ASP A 798 14.81 31.94 29.11
CA ASP A 798 15.78 31.38 30.06
C ASP A 798 15.11 30.63 31.24
N GLY A 799 13.82 30.31 31.14
CA GLY A 799 13.00 29.73 32.21
C GLY A 799 13.49 28.41 32.80
N ALA A 800 14.24 27.58 32.07
CA ALA A 800 14.91 26.42 32.68
C ALA A 800 15.93 26.79 33.77
N THR A 801 16.46 28.01 33.76
CA THR A 801 17.53 28.50 34.66
C THR A 801 17.17 29.74 35.47
N ASN A 802 16.20 30.54 35.01
CA ASN A 802 15.77 31.77 35.67
C ASN A 802 14.35 31.58 36.25
N PRO A 803 14.16 31.63 37.59
CA PRO A 803 12.85 31.47 38.21
C PRO A 803 11.87 32.63 37.91
N ASN A 804 12.38 33.78 37.45
CA ASN A 804 11.60 34.98 37.14
C ASN A 804 11.49 35.23 35.62
N SER A 805 11.77 34.24 34.75
CA SER A 805 11.70 34.42 33.30
C SER A 805 10.32 34.86 32.83
N PHE A 806 10.26 35.43 31.63
CA PHE A 806 9.01 35.94 31.06
C PHE A 806 8.00 34.81 30.86
N VAL A 807 8.45 33.66 30.33
CA VAL A 807 7.61 32.45 30.25
C VAL A 807 7.16 31.97 31.63
N ARG A 808 8.00 32.02 32.68
CA ARG A 808 7.57 31.63 34.03
C ARG A 808 6.50 32.54 34.60
N GLN A 809 6.60 33.86 34.38
CA GLN A 809 5.55 34.81 34.79
C GLN A 809 4.22 34.48 34.10
N GLN A 810 4.25 34.16 32.80
CA GLN A 810 3.07 33.69 32.08
C GLN A 810 2.47 32.42 32.67
N ILE A 811 3.28 31.36 32.86
CA ILE A 811 2.79 30.06 33.34
C ILE A 811 2.28 30.15 34.78
N ALA A 812 2.91 30.96 35.63
CA ALA A 812 2.42 31.22 37.00
C ALA A 812 1.03 31.88 37.00
N ALA A 813 0.78 32.84 36.10
CA ALA A 813 -0.53 33.47 35.95
C ALA A 813 -1.59 32.47 35.45
N LEU A 814 -1.23 31.59 34.50
CA LEU A 814 -2.14 30.55 34.01
C LEU A 814 -2.48 29.51 35.08
N GLU A 815 -1.50 29.04 35.86
CA GLU A 815 -1.72 28.07 36.95
C GLU A 815 -2.64 28.64 38.04
N ALA A 816 -2.50 29.93 38.37
CA ALA A 816 -3.33 30.60 39.38
C ALA A 816 -4.83 30.63 39.04
N SER A 817 -5.20 30.59 37.75
CA SER A 817 -6.59 30.57 37.28
C SER A 817 -6.86 29.44 36.28
N ARG A 818 -6.21 28.29 36.50
CA ARG A 818 -6.10 27.17 35.55
C ARG A 818 -7.41 26.78 34.85
N SER A 819 -8.55 26.77 35.54
CA SER A 819 -9.85 26.37 34.94
C SER A 819 -10.34 27.29 33.82
N SER A 820 -9.84 28.52 33.75
CA SER A 820 -10.23 29.53 32.74
C SER A 820 -9.55 29.35 31.38
N TYR A 821 -8.54 28.48 31.30
CA TYR A 821 -7.65 28.34 30.15
C TYR A 821 -7.73 26.91 29.61
N ALA A 822 -8.51 26.70 28.54
CA ALA A 822 -8.87 25.37 28.07
C ALA A 822 -7.66 24.56 27.57
N PHE A 823 -6.74 25.16 26.83
CA PHE A 823 -5.52 24.52 26.32
C PHE A 823 -4.55 24.23 27.47
N TYR A 824 -4.24 25.22 28.29
CA TYR A 824 -3.36 25.03 29.45
C TYR A 824 -3.92 23.98 30.43
N ASN A 825 -5.21 24.03 30.75
CA ASN A 825 -5.88 23.05 31.62
C ASN A 825 -5.89 21.64 31.01
N PHE A 826 -6.03 21.51 29.68
CA PHE A 826 -5.92 20.24 28.98
C PHE A 826 -4.53 19.62 29.17
N LEU A 827 -3.44 20.37 28.97
CA LEU A 827 -2.07 19.88 29.20
C LEU A 827 -1.90 19.41 30.65
N ARG A 828 -2.30 20.25 31.61
CA ARG A 828 -2.18 19.99 33.05
C ARG A 828 -3.04 18.80 33.53
N ASN A 829 -4.17 18.51 32.88
CA ASN A 829 -4.98 17.31 33.15
C ASN A 829 -4.39 16.03 32.56
N ASN A 830 -3.59 16.14 31.49
CA ASN A 830 -3.00 15.00 30.79
C ASN A 830 -1.52 14.78 31.14
N GLY A 831 -1.13 15.12 32.37
CA GLY A 831 0.15 14.70 32.96
C GLY A 831 1.34 15.62 32.69
N PHE A 832 1.18 16.76 32.01
CA PHE A 832 2.21 17.80 31.98
C PHE A 832 2.23 18.56 33.31
N SER A 833 3.40 18.65 33.95
CA SER A 833 3.69 19.58 35.05
C SER A 833 3.91 21.01 34.53
N THR A 834 3.91 22.00 35.44
CA THR A 834 4.29 23.38 35.12
C THR A 834 5.69 23.45 34.53
N GLU A 835 6.64 22.73 35.12
CA GLU A 835 8.03 22.64 34.65
C GLU A 835 8.15 21.99 33.27
N ASP A 836 7.38 20.94 32.97
CA ASP A 836 7.38 20.37 31.61
C ASP A 836 6.91 21.42 30.58
N ILE A 837 5.86 22.18 30.91
CA ILE A 837 5.32 23.21 30.01
C ILE A 837 6.34 24.33 29.81
N ILE A 838 6.99 24.82 30.88
CA ILE A 838 8.04 25.84 30.83
C ILE A 838 9.24 25.33 30.00
N GLN A 839 9.71 24.11 30.28
CA GLN A 839 10.86 23.52 29.59
C GLN A 839 10.61 23.32 28.09
N ILE A 840 9.36 23.11 27.69
CA ILE A 840 8.95 23.10 26.29
C ILE A 840 8.86 24.54 25.77
N ILE A 841 7.90 25.33 26.26
CA ILE A 841 7.49 26.61 25.66
C ILE A 841 8.50 27.76 25.84
N GLN A 842 9.59 27.54 26.56
CA GLN A 842 10.76 28.43 26.52
C GLN A 842 11.42 28.49 25.13
N GLY A 843 11.20 27.51 24.24
CA GLY A 843 11.62 27.64 22.84
C GLY A 843 10.82 28.70 22.10
N HIS A 844 11.45 29.33 21.10
CA HIS A 844 10.74 30.23 20.18
C HIS A 844 10.23 29.45 18.96
N ASP A 845 9.04 29.78 18.47
CA ASP A 845 8.38 29.02 17.41
C ASP A 845 8.85 29.42 16.01
N LYS A 846 8.39 30.56 15.47
CA LYS A 846 8.54 30.95 14.06
C LYS A 846 9.59 32.06 13.90
N CYS A 847 10.78 31.79 13.33
CA CYS A 847 11.83 32.82 13.27
C CYS A 847 11.70 33.80 12.08
N HIS A 848 11.85 33.35 10.84
CA HIS A 848 11.88 34.22 9.65
C HIS A 848 10.92 33.74 8.56
N LEU A 849 9.83 34.47 8.28
CA LEU A 849 8.99 34.22 7.11
C LEU A 849 9.39 35.13 5.94
N MET A 850 9.72 34.54 4.80
CA MET A 850 9.98 35.23 3.54
C MET A 850 8.92 34.84 2.51
N GLY A 851 8.02 35.78 2.21
CA GLY A 851 6.82 35.56 1.41
C GLY A 851 5.67 35.05 2.27
N ALA A 852 4.74 35.93 2.64
CA ALA A 852 3.59 35.57 3.48
C ALA A 852 2.51 34.81 2.70
N THR A 853 2.20 35.27 1.48
CA THR A 853 1.18 34.70 0.59
C THR A 853 1.76 33.55 -0.25
N GLU A 854 0.99 32.48 -0.44
CA GLU A 854 1.36 31.36 -1.33
C GLU A 854 1.19 31.75 -2.79
N LEU A 855 2.18 31.38 -3.62
CA LEU A 855 2.20 31.55 -5.07
C LEU A 855 2.01 33.00 -5.56
N ASP A 856 2.30 33.99 -4.72
CA ASP A 856 2.32 35.41 -5.10
C ASP A 856 3.57 35.72 -5.94
N ALA A 857 3.39 36.29 -7.14
CA ALA A 857 4.49 36.65 -8.03
C ALA A 857 5.48 37.66 -7.44
N GLN A 858 5.10 38.40 -6.38
CA GLN A 858 6.02 39.26 -5.63
C GLN A 858 7.04 38.46 -4.80
N ASN A 859 6.83 37.16 -4.60
CA ASN A 859 7.79 36.29 -3.93
C ASN A 859 9.07 36.09 -4.77
N ASP A 860 8.97 36.14 -6.10
CA ASP A 860 10.07 35.83 -7.03
C ASP A 860 11.29 36.77 -6.90
N VAL A 861 11.10 37.99 -6.39
CA VAL A 861 12.19 38.97 -6.19
C VAL A 861 12.76 38.97 -4.76
N LEU A 862 12.16 38.21 -3.83
CA LEU A 862 12.58 38.17 -2.44
C LEU A 862 14.05 37.76 -2.34
N SER A 863 14.86 38.54 -1.63
CA SER A 863 16.29 38.26 -1.53
C SER A 863 16.92 38.68 -0.21
N ALA A 864 17.52 37.72 0.49
CA ALA A 864 18.23 37.93 1.75
C ALA A 864 19.50 37.07 1.86
N THR A 865 20.52 37.62 2.52
CA THR A 865 21.69 36.85 2.99
C THR A 865 21.60 36.69 4.49
N PHE A 866 21.81 35.48 5.00
CA PHE A 866 22.04 35.23 6.41
C PHE A 866 23.47 34.77 6.57
N HIS A 867 24.26 35.44 7.39
CA HIS A 867 25.58 34.93 7.75
C HIS A 867 25.97 35.18 9.19
N HIS A 868 26.86 34.34 9.72
CA HIS A 868 27.34 34.43 11.10
C HIS A 868 26.18 34.53 12.10
N GLN A 869 25.18 33.66 11.94
CA GLN A 869 23.96 33.68 12.74
C GLN A 869 23.97 32.59 13.80
N TRP A 870 23.55 32.92 15.01
CA TRP A 870 23.47 31.98 16.12
C TRP A 870 22.03 31.77 16.57
N PHE A 871 21.48 30.58 16.32
CA PHE A 871 20.16 30.16 16.76
C PHE A 871 20.27 29.18 17.92
N GLU A 872 19.58 29.45 19.02
CA GLU A 872 19.54 28.59 20.20
C GLU A 872 18.08 28.33 20.59
N ASN A 873 17.67 27.07 20.55
CA ASN A 873 16.34 26.63 21.00
C ASN A 873 15.18 27.26 20.20
N ILE A 874 15.28 27.24 18.87
CA ILE A 874 14.30 27.78 17.92
C ILE A 874 13.63 26.61 17.18
N TRP A 875 12.31 26.63 16.98
CA TRP A 875 11.57 25.46 16.50
C TRP A 875 11.40 25.42 14.98
N ASP A 876 11.15 26.56 14.34
CA ASP A 876 10.85 26.66 12.92
C ASP A 876 11.46 27.92 12.27
N ARG A 877 11.67 27.82 10.95
CA ARG A 877 12.09 28.94 10.08
C ARG A 877 13.39 29.64 10.48
N CYS A 878 14.33 28.94 11.13
CA CYS A 878 15.58 29.52 11.62
C CYS A 878 16.29 30.34 10.53
N VAL A 879 16.48 29.76 9.34
CA VAL A 879 17.20 30.43 8.23
C VAL A 879 16.67 30.09 6.83
N PRO A 880 15.80 30.94 6.28
CA PRO A 880 14.46 31.26 6.75
C PRO A 880 13.45 30.19 6.24
N ARG A 881 12.15 30.49 6.30
CA ARG A 881 11.14 29.88 5.40
C ARG A 881 10.90 30.79 4.21
N LEU A 882 11.26 30.33 3.00
CA LEU A 882 11.23 31.10 1.76
C LEU A 882 10.22 30.53 0.75
N ARG A 883 9.41 31.41 0.17
CA ARG A 883 8.62 31.20 -1.05
C ARG A 883 9.22 32.02 -2.19
N GLY A 884 9.28 31.48 -3.41
CA GLY A 884 9.92 32.16 -4.55
C GLY A 884 11.35 32.64 -4.23
N GLY A 885 11.84 33.64 -4.94
CA GLY A 885 13.02 34.40 -4.50
C GLY A 885 14.29 33.56 -4.28
N GLN A 886 15.22 34.09 -3.49
CA GLN A 886 16.54 33.48 -3.32
C GLN A 886 17.23 33.92 -2.03
N VAL A 887 17.83 32.96 -1.32
CA VAL A 887 18.56 33.19 -0.08
C VAL A 887 19.90 32.46 -0.08
N HIS A 888 20.91 33.15 0.44
CA HIS A 888 22.20 32.55 0.75
C HIS A 888 22.41 32.55 2.27
N ASN A 889 22.53 31.36 2.83
CA ASN A 889 22.87 31.11 4.21
C ASN A 889 24.31 30.62 4.27
N TYR A 890 25.18 31.26 5.04
CA TYR A 890 26.52 30.71 5.27
C TYR A 890 27.05 31.01 6.66
N ASN A 891 27.93 30.15 7.19
CA ASN A 891 28.42 30.27 8.56
C ASN A 891 27.29 30.41 9.61
N ILE A 892 26.20 29.67 9.40
CA ILE A 892 25.07 29.58 10.33
C ILE A 892 25.37 28.53 11.40
N TYR A 893 25.02 28.81 12.65
CA TYR A 893 25.00 27.83 13.74
C TYR A 893 23.59 27.70 14.33
N VAL A 894 23.04 26.50 14.27
CA VAL A 894 21.77 26.13 14.92
C VAL A 894 22.07 25.14 16.03
N ASP A 895 21.75 25.48 17.28
CA ASP A 895 21.80 24.58 18.43
C ASP A 895 20.41 24.31 19.01
N ASP A 896 19.82 23.20 18.56
CA ASP A 896 18.52 22.71 18.98
C ASP A 896 18.60 21.72 20.14
N SER A 897 19.74 21.61 20.84
CA SER A 897 19.92 20.60 21.91
C SER A 897 18.86 20.72 23.02
N ARG A 898 18.51 21.95 23.44
CA ARG A 898 17.40 22.23 24.36
C ARG A 898 16.04 21.90 23.75
N ALA A 899 15.84 22.20 22.47
CA ALA A 899 14.58 21.92 21.76
C ALA A 899 14.35 20.41 21.57
N LEU A 900 15.42 19.62 21.36
CA LEU A 900 15.34 18.17 21.24
C LEU A 900 15.01 17.50 22.57
N VAL A 901 15.56 18.01 23.69
CA VAL A 901 15.17 17.58 25.03
C VAL A 901 13.71 17.93 25.32
N ALA A 902 13.28 19.17 25.01
CA ALA A 902 11.88 19.59 25.11
C ALA A 902 10.94 18.71 24.29
N LYS A 903 11.30 18.39 23.04
CA LYS A 903 10.51 17.50 22.17
C LYS A 903 10.40 16.10 22.76
N ARG A 904 11.51 15.51 23.22
CA ARG A 904 11.53 14.18 23.86
C ARG A 904 10.65 14.15 25.11
N LEU A 905 10.68 15.21 25.92
CA LEU A 905 9.81 15.35 27.08
C LEU A 905 8.33 15.40 26.65
N ARG A 906 7.99 16.24 25.68
CA ARG A 906 6.64 16.36 25.09
C ARG A 906 6.12 15.02 24.59
N ASP A 907 6.91 14.32 23.78
CA ASP A 907 6.51 13.06 23.15
C ASP A 907 6.44 11.91 24.18
N THR A 908 7.26 11.94 25.24
CA THR A 908 7.15 11.03 26.39
C THR A 908 5.85 11.27 27.16
N ARG A 909 5.49 12.53 27.43
CA ARG A 909 4.21 12.88 28.09
C ARG A 909 3.03 12.46 27.23
N LYS A 910 3.05 12.74 25.92
CA LYS A 910 2.04 12.26 24.96
C LYS A 910 1.86 10.75 25.03
N ALA A 911 2.94 9.97 24.99
CA ALA A 911 2.87 8.51 24.99
C ALA A 911 2.19 7.93 26.25
N ALA A 912 2.22 8.64 27.37
CA ALA A 912 1.54 8.26 28.61
C ALA A 912 0.04 8.64 28.66
N MET A 913 -0.47 9.41 27.69
CA MET A 913 -1.87 9.83 27.64
C MET A 913 -2.78 8.76 27.00
N SER A 914 -4.08 8.84 27.31
CA SER A 914 -5.10 8.10 26.57
C SER A 914 -5.09 8.47 25.08
N SER A 915 -5.43 7.52 24.20
CA SER A 915 -5.42 7.74 22.74
C SER A 915 -6.30 8.92 22.30
N ALA A 916 -7.41 9.19 23.00
CA ALA A 916 -8.26 10.34 22.75
C ALA A 916 -7.55 11.67 23.05
N ALA A 917 -6.84 11.75 24.19
CA ALA A 917 -6.04 12.92 24.53
C ALA A 917 -4.83 13.08 23.60
N GLN A 918 -4.20 11.99 23.15
CA GLN A 918 -3.14 12.07 22.13
C GLN A 918 -3.66 12.68 20.82
N LEU A 919 -4.87 12.31 20.38
CA LEU A 919 -5.52 12.90 19.20
C LEU A 919 -5.86 14.38 19.41
N SER A 920 -6.36 14.78 20.58
CA SER A 920 -6.57 16.19 20.90
C SER A 920 -5.28 17.01 20.91
N LEU A 921 -4.19 16.46 21.48
CA LEU A 921 -2.89 17.13 21.53
C LEU A 921 -2.24 17.34 20.16
N GLU A 922 -2.58 16.52 19.15
CA GLU A 922 -2.05 16.67 17.79
C GLU A 922 -3.00 17.41 16.83
N ASN A 923 -4.32 17.24 16.99
CA ASN A 923 -5.32 17.75 16.02
C ASN A 923 -6.05 19.02 16.51
N THR A 924 -5.93 19.40 17.79
CA THR A 924 -6.65 20.55 18.37
C THR A 924 -5.73 21.63 18.92
N TYR A 925 -4.52 21.27 19.33
CA TYR A 925 -3.56 22.17 19.96
C TYR A 925 -2.21 22.10 19.25
N SER A 926 -1.56 23.25 19.03
CA SER A 926 -0.17 23.29 18.59
C SER A 926 0.74 23.37 19.81
N PHE A 927 1.35 22.23 20.15
CA PHE A 927 2.30 22.12 21.27
C PHE A 927 3.38 21.09 20.93
N ASN A 928 4.16 21.37 19.88
CA ASN A 928 5.20 20.48 19.37
C ASN A 928 6.40 21.29 18.85
N PRO A 929 7.59 21.16 19.47
CA PRO A 929 8.82 21.63 18.86
C PRO A 929 9.07 20.89 17.53
N PHE A 930 9.17 21.61 16.42
CA PHE A 930 9.36 21.01 15.09
C PHE A 930 10.82 20.69 14.76
N LEU A 931 11.74 21.60 15.13
CA LEU A 931 13.18 21.54 14.87
C LEU A 931 13.49 21.50 13.36
N ASN A 932 13.02 22.55 12.67
CA ASN A 932 13.26 22.79 11.24
C ASN A 932 14.33 23.88 11.06
N GLY A 933 15.26 23.67 10.13
CA GLY A 933 16.30 24.64 9.78
C GLY A 933 15.89 25.62 8.68
N SER A 934 16.45 25.41 7.50
CA SER A 934 16.17 26.16 6.26
C SER A 934 15.02 25.52 5.50
N ILE A 935 14.07 26.31 5.00
CA ILE A 935 12.87 25.81 4.31
C ILE A 935 12.70 26.54 2.98
N ALA A 936 12.99 25.87 1.87
CA ALA A 936 12.71 26.32 0.53
C ALA A 936 11.34 25.81 0.07
N THR A 937 10.46 26.68 -0.44
CA THR A 937 9.17 26.32 -1.04
C THR A 937 8.94 27.10 -2.33
N GLU A 938 7.97 26.68 -3.15
CA GLU A 938 7.44 27.48 -4.28
C GLU A 938 8.53 27.99 -5.25
N GLY A 939 9.36 27.09 -5.80
CA GLY A 939 10.39 27.44 -6.79
C GLY A 939 11.60 28.25 -6.26
N SER A 940 11.62 28.56 -4.96
CA SER A 940 12.71 29.27 -4.28
C SER A 940 14.10 28.64 -4.45
N ALA A 941 15.15 29.41 -4.17
CA ALA A 941 16.53 28.92 -4.12
C ALA A 941 17.19 29.25 -2.77
N ILE A 942 17.49 28.24 -1.94
CA ILE A 942 18.31 28.40 -0.72
C ILE A 942 19.62 27.62 -0.86
N LEU A 943 20.76 28.32 -0.77
CA LEU A 943 22.07 27.69 -0.58
C LEU A 943 22.50 27.81 0.89
N VAL A 944 22.99 26.71 1.48
CA VAL A 944 23.51 26.65 2.85
C VAL A 944 24.97 26.21 2.85
N GLU A 945 25.92 27.11 3.10
CA GLU A 945 27.34 26.77 3.06
C GLU A 945 27.99 26.84 4.45
N LYS A 946 28.99 25.99 4.69
CA LYS A 946 29.98 26.18 5.77
C LYS A 946 29.33 26.39 7.15
N SER A 947 28.23 25.69 7.40
CA SER A 947 27.35 25.90 8.57
C SER A 947 27.40 24.72 9.55
N PHE A 948 26.76 24.83 10.70
CA PHE A 948 26.67 23.79 11.73
C PHE A 948 25.23 23.67 12.21
N TYR A 949 24.61 22.50 12.05
CA TYR A 949 23.31 22.15 12.62
C TYR A 949 23.49 21.09 13.70
N ARG A 950 23.06 21.40 14.93
CA ARG A 950 23.10 20.51 16.08
C ARG A 950 21.69 20.17 16.54
N ASP A 951 21.40 18.89 16.65
CA ASP A 951 20.14 18.31 17.15
C ASP A 951 18.87 18.70 16.36
N CYS A 952 19.01 19.50 15.30
CA CYS A 952 17.95 19.86 14.36
C CYS A 952 17.42 18.61 13.62
N LEU A 953 16.11 18.44 13.57
CA LEU A 953 15.49 17.22 13.01
C LEU A 953 15.38 17.26 11.48
N THR A 954 15.06 18.42 10.91
CA THR A 954 15.00 18.59 9.45
C THR A 954 15.73 19.88 9.06
N PRO A 955 17.07 19.83 8.93
CA PRO A 955 17.89 21.02 8.71
C PRO A 955 17.65 21.66 7.34
N LEU A 956 17.40 20.86 6.29
CA LEU A 956 17.02 21.35 4.96
C LEU A 956 15.65 20.80 4.55
N ARG A 957 14.66 21.69 4.41
CA ARG A 957 13.32 21.36 3.92
C ARG A 957 13.06 21.98 2.56
N ASN A 958 12.31 21.29 1.70
CA ASN A 958 12.00 21.70 0.33
C ASN A 958 10.50 21.78 0.00
N ASN A 959 9.58 21.39 0.90
CA ASN A 959 8.14 21.51 0.69
C ASN A 959 7.39 21.43 2.03
N GLN A 960 6.44 22.36 2.27
CA GLN A 960 5.62 22.41 3.49
C GLN A 960 4.11 22.25 3.26
N THR A 961 3.64 22.23 2.02
CA THR A 961 2.21 22.35 1.69
C THR A 961 1.65 21.05 1.11
N ASP A 962 2.26 20.53 0.05
CA ASP A 962 1.92 19.24 -0.55
C ASP A 962 3.16 18.64 -1.22
N PRO A 963 3.81 17.61 -0.64
CA PRO A 963 5.00 16.99 -1.20
C PRO A 963 4.77 16.20 -2.50
N ALA A 964 3.52 15.91 -2.87
CA ALA A 964 3.19 15.30 -4.15
C ALA A 964 3.07 16.34 -5.28
N ASN A 965 2.85 17.62 -4.95
CA ASN A 965 2.72 18.69 -5.91
C ASN A 965 4.04 19.49 -6.03
N PRO A 966 4.76 19.39 -7.18
CA PRO A 966 6.05 20.05 -7.34
C PRO A 966 5.95 21.58 -7.36
N VAL A 967 4.77 22.18 -7.54
CA VAL A 967 4.62 23.66 -7.54
C VAL A 967 4.96 24.30 -6.20
N TYR A 968 4.79 23.57 -5.09
CA TYR A 968 5.18 24.03 -3.74
C TYR A 968 6.62 23.68 -3.37
N THR A 969 7.36 23.00 -4.26
CA THR A 969 8.72 22.52 -3.97
C THR A 969 9.77 23.58 -4.29
N GLY A 970 10.68 23.85 -3.36
CA GLY A 970 11.83 24.73 -3.53
C GLY A 970 13.14 23.99 -3.84
N LYS A 971 14.13 24.72 -4.33
CA LYS A 971 15.51 24.26 -4.53
C LYS A 971 16.32 24.55 -3.28
N ILE A 972 16.91 23.53 -2.67
CA ILE A 972 17.77 23.69 -1.49
C ILE A 972 18.98 22.76 -1.56
N LYS A 973 20.16 23.28 -1.21
CA LYS A 973 21.41 22.53 -1.14
C LYS A 973 22.22 22.98 0.08
N SER A 974 22.93 22.06 0.74
CA SER A 974 24.07 22.42 1.59
C SER A 974 25.42 21.97 1.05
N ILE A 975 26.47 22.74 1.38
CA ILE A 975 27.87 22.50 1.01
C ILE A 975 28.76 22.60 2.25
N ASP A 976 29.69 21.65 2.42
CA ASP A 976 30.67 21.55 3.52
C ASP A 976 30.08 21.97 4.89
N THR A 977 28.96 21.34 5.28
CA THR A 977 28.20 21.71 6.48
C THR A 977 28.25 20.56 7.48
N ILE A 978 28.34 20.89 8.78
CA ILE A 978 28.38 19.91 9.87
C ILE A 978 26.96 19.64 10.37
N TYR A 979 26.61 18.37 10.47
CA TYR A 979 25.41 17.87 11.13
C TYR A 979 25.80 17.04 12.36
N GLN A 980 25.32 17.43 13.54
CA GLN A 980 25.49 16.69 14.78
C GLN A 980 24.13 16.33 15.35
N PHE A 981 23.94 15.07 15.76
CA PHE A 981 22.68 14.61 16.33
C PHE A 981 22.90 13.64 17.50
N LEU A 982 22.29 13.93 18.64
CA LEU A 982 22.23 13.06 19.81
C LEU A 982 21.18 11.97 19.59
N ASN A 983 21.60 10.74 19.35
CA ASN A 983 20.73 9.58 19.16
C ASN A 983 19.98 9.20 20.46
N THR A 984 18.90 8.43 20.32
CA THR A 984 18.09 7.94 21.46
C THR A 984 18.83 6.98 22.39
N ASN A 985 19.90 6.33 21.91
CA ASN A 985 20.79 5.49 22.72
C ASN A 985 21.87 6.28 23.50
N GLY A 986 21.82 7.62 23.48
CA GLY A 986 22.78 8.50 24.16
C GLY A 986 24.10 8.73 23.42
N THR A 987 24.31 8.12 22.24
CA THR A 987 25.50 8.39 21.40
C THR A 987 25.27 9.60 20.50
N THR A 988 26.33 10.33 20.14
CA THR A 988 26.24 11.46 19.20
C THR A 988 26.78 11.06 17.83
N THR A 989 25.95 11.15 16.80
CA THR A 989 26.40 11.11 15.40
C THR A 989 26.96 12.48 15.02
N THR A 990 28.05 12.54 14.27
CA THR A 990 28.55 13.79 13.66
C THR A 990 29.03 13.50 12.25
N ILE A 991 28.49 14.23 11.29
CA ILE A 991 28.73 14.10 9.84
C ILE A 991 29.11 15.48 9.30
N ARG A 992 30.01 15.52 8.32
CA ARG A 992 30.42 16.73 7.59
C ARG A 992 30.48 16.41 6.11
N GLY A 993 29.82 17.20 5.27
CA GLY A 993 29.74 16.98 3.84
C GLY A 993 28.68 17.87 3.18
N ASP A 994 28.27 17.49 1.97
CA ASP A 994 27.22 18.15 1.19
C ASP A 994 25.86 17.47 1.43
N SER A 995 24.75 18.18 1.14
CA SER A 995 23.41 17.57 1.12
C SER A 995 23.21 16.54 0.01
N THR A 996 24.11 16.53 -0.99
CA THR A 996 24.07 15.64 -2.16
C THR A 996 24.85 14.34 -1.95
N ASP A 997 25.56 14.19 -0.83
CA ASP A 997 26.31 12.97 -0.54
C ASP A 997 25.36 11.79 -0.23
N ALA A 998 25.72 10.60 -0.69
CA ALA A 998 24.87 9.42 -0.57
C ALA A 998 24.62 9.06 0.92
N GLY A 999 23.35 9.11 1.35
CA GLY A 999 22.97 8.87 2.75
C GLY A 999 23.19 10.06 3.69
N SER A 1000 23.47 11.27 3.15
CA SER A 1000 23.58 12.50 3.95
C SER A 1000 22.27 12.77 4.71
N PRO A 1001 22.29 12.96 6.05
CA PRO A 1001 21.10 13.30 6.83
C PRO A 1001 20.59 14.72 6.55
N MET A 1002 21.34 15.50 5.77
CA MET A 1002 20.97 16.84 5.32
C MET A 1002 20.49 16.86 3.87
N GLY A 1003 20.13 15.71 3.28
CA GLY A 1003 19.39 15.68 2.02
C GLY A 1003 18.07 16.46 2.12
N PRO A 1004 17.59 17.11 1.04
CA PRO A 1004 16.34 17.87 1.07
C PRO A 1004 15.12 17.01 1.46
N PHE A 1005 14.37 17.45 2.47
CA PHE A 1005 13.15 16.79 2.96
C PHE A 1005 11.91 17.65 2.64
N GLN A 1006 10.79 17.17 2.09
CA GLN A 1006 10.26 15.82 1.95
C GLN A 1006 9.89 15.47 0.50
N ALA A 1007 9.81 16.45 -0.39
CA ALA A 1007 9.47 16.26 -1.79
C ALA A 1007 10.70 15.81 -2.61
N PRO A 1008 10.52 15.25 -3.82
CA PRO A 1008 11.64 14.98 -4.73
C PRO A 1008 12.51 16.22 -4.94
N ALA A 1009 13.83 16.09 -4.77
CA ALA A 1009 14.75 17.21 -4.83
C ALA A 1009 14.84 17.80 -6.24
N ILE A 1010 14.62 19.12 -6.36
CA ILE A 1010 14.90 19.88 -7.58
C ILE A 1010 16.40 20.24 -7.58
N PRO A 1011 17.15 20.00 -8.68
CA PRO A 1011 18.55 20.40 -8.79
C PRO A 1011 18.74 21.89 -8.48
N PHE A 1012 19.73 22.21 -7.66
CA PHE A 1012 19.95 23.58 -7.22
C PHE A 1012 20.48 24.47 -8.35
N SER A 1013 19.82 25.61 -8.52
CA SER A 1013 20.24 26.76 -9.32
C SER A 1013 19.73 28.03 -8.66
N TRP A 1014 20.42 29.15 -8.83
CA TRP A 1014 19.92 30.45 -8.37
C TRP A 1014 18.72 30.92 -9.20
N ASN A 1015 17.92 31.83 -8.65
CA ASN A 1015 16.82 32.49 -9.37
C ASN A 1015 17.33 33.75 -10.08
N THR A 1016 18.40 33.54 -10.85
CA THR A 1016 19.08 34.51 -11.74
C THR A 1016 18.91 34.05 -13.19
N ALA A 1017 19.07 34.96 -14.16
CA ALA A 1017 18.77 34.68 -15.57
C ALA A 1017 19.62 33.56 -16.20
N ASP A 1018 20.81 33.29 -15.66
CA ASP A 1018 21.75 32.24 -16.06
C ASP A 1018 21.94 31.15 -14.97
N GLY A 1019 21.23 31.25 -13.85
CA GLY A 1019 21.37 30.36 -12.68
C GLY A 1019 22.65 30.55 -11.86
N SER A 1020 23.47 31.58 -12.17
CA SER A 1020 24.73 31.87 -11.47
C SER A 1020 24.54 32.57 -10.13
N ALA A 1021 25.58 32.56 -9.29
CA ALA A 1021 25.54 33.21 -7.98
C ALA A 1021 25.39 34.74 -8.11
N PRO A 1022 24.49 35.38 -7.34
CA PRO A 1022 24.15 36.79 -7.50
C PRO A 1022 25.24 37.77 -7.02
N TYR A 1023 26.30 37.28 -6.38
CA TYR A 1023 27.47 38.04 -5.94
C TYR A 1023 28.70 37.14 -5.78
N ALA A 1024 29.89 37.74 -5.71
CA ALA A 1024 31.14 37.01 -5.50
C ALA A 1024 31.19 36.32 -4.14
N ALA A 1025 31.76 35.10 -4.09
CA ALA A 1025 31.81 34.30 -2.87
C ALA A 1025 32.40 35.09 -1.67
N PRO A 1026 31.67 35.19 -0.55
CA PRO A 1026 32.15 35.90 0.64
C PRO A 1026 33.28 35.10 1.34
N PRO A 1027 34.05 35.73 2.24
CA PRO A 1027 34.95 34.98 3.12
C PRO A 1027 34.13 34.00 3.97
N MET A 1028 34.58 32.74 3.98
CA MET A 1028 33.88 31.62 4.62
C MET A 1028 34.73 31.02 5.75
N ASP A 1029 34.18 30.99 6.96
CA ASP A 1029 34.83 30.33 8.10
C ASP A 1029 34.68 28.80 8.05
N ASN A 1030 35.54 28.10 8.82
CA ASN A 1030 35.40 26.65 8.99
C ASN A 1030 34.20 26.35 9.92
N PRO A 1031 33.20 25.54 9.49
CA PRO A 1031 32.01 25.26 10.29
C PRO A 1031 32.28 24.75 11.71
N ALA A 1032 33.41 24.05 11.92
CA ALA A 1032 33.78 23.51 13.22
C ALA A 1032 34.14 24.58 14.28
N SER A 1033 34.51 25.79 13.83
CA SER A 1033 34.88 26.92 14.69
C SER A 1033 33.73 27.92 14.91
N LEU A 1034 32.58 27.73 14.25
CA LEU A 1034 31.44 28.65 14.36
C LEU A 1034 30.93 28.87 15.79
N PRO A 1035 30.82 27.85 16.66
CA PRO A 1035 30.32 28.08 18.01
C PRO A 1035 31.15 29.13 18.76
N GLN A 1036 32.47 29.14 18.58
CA GLN A 1036 33.37 30.09 19.23
C GLN A 1036 33.42 31.46 18.51
N ILE A 1037 33.38 31.47 17.18
CA ILE A 1037 33.27 32.70 16.37
C ILE A 1037 32.04 33.50 16.81
N LEU A 1038 30.89 32.82 16.89
CA LEU A 1038 29.60 33.43 17.21
C LEU A 1038 29.49 33.75 18.69
N GLN A 1039 30.12 32.98 19.58
CA GLN A 1039 30.24 33.34 20.98
C GLN A 1039 31.03 34.65 21.20
N ALA A 1040 32.02 34.93 20.34
CA ALA A 1040 32.81 36.16 20.41
C ALA A 1040 32.10 37.38 19.78
N GLY A 1041 31.40 37.21 18.66
CA GLY A 1041 30.82 38.33 17.90
C GLY A 1041 29.29 38.45 17.92
N ALA A 1042 28.53 37.36 17.98
CA ALA A 1042 27.12 37.39 17.60
C ALA A 1042 26.16 37.86 18.72
N GLY A 1043 25.34 38.85 18.39
CA GLY A 1043 24.30 39.43 19.24
C GLY A 1043 24.65 40.80 19.82
N ALA A 1044 23.61 41.48 20.31
CA ALA A 1044 23.70 42.81 20.89
C ALA A 1044 24.51 42.81 22.19
N GLY A 1045 25.31 43.86 22.38
CA GLY A 1045 26.19 44.05 23.52
C GLY A 1045 27.46 43.17 23.50
N ARG A 1046 27.71 42.40 22.43
CA ARG A 1046 28.93 41.58 22.30
C ARG A 1046 30.14 42.36 21.80
N LEU A 1047 29.99 43.04 20.66
CA LEU A 1047 31.10 43.71 20.00
C LEU A 1047 31.35 45.10 20.62
N VAL A 1048 32.51 45.25 21.26
CA VAL A 1048 32.95 46.51 21.88
C VAL A 1048 34.05 47.13 21.04
N TRP A 1049 33.72 48.21 20.33
CA TRP A 1049 34.61 48.90 19.38
C TRP A 1049 34.22 50.38 19.23
N PRO A 1050 35.01 51.23 18.53
CA PRO A 1050 34.65 52.62 18.31
C PRO A 1050 33.28 52.77 17.64
N LYS A 1051 32.36 53.47 18.30
CA LYS A 1051 30.94 53.65 17.89
C LYS A 1051 30.72 54.07 16.42
N ALA A 1052 31.67 54.79 15.82
CA ALA A 1052 31.61 55.15 14.41
C ALA A 1052 31.58 53.93 13.46
N ASN A 1053 32.10 52.77 13.90
CA ASN A 1053 32.05 51.52 13.14
C ASN A 1053 30.62 50.97 13.00
N TRP A 1054 29.72 51.27 13.94
CA TRP A 1054 28.29 50.93 13.79
C TRP A 1054 27.63 51.65 12.60
N LEU A 1055 28.20 52.78 12.15
CA LEU A 1055 27.76 53.52 10.96
C LEU A 1055 28.45 53.08 9.67
N ARG A 1056 29.46 52.20 9.74
CA ARG A 1056 30.25 51.71 8.61
C ARG A 1056 29.73 50.36 8.11
N THR A 1057 29.83 50.17 6.81
CA THR A 1057 29.48 48.91 6.11
C THR A 1057 30.72 48.14 5.61
N THR A 1058 31.90 48.77 5.67
CA THR A 1058 33.21 48.16 5.47
C THR A 1058 34.23 48.71 6.46
N ASN A 1059 35.16 47.87 6.92
CA ASN A 1059 36.10 48.17 8.01
C ASN A 1059 37.58 47.91 7.62
N ALA A 1060 37.87 47.82 6.33
CA ALA A 1060 39.17 47.43 5.77
C ALA A 1060 40.39 48.22 6.31
N ASP A 1061 40.21 49.51 6.65
CA ASP A 1061 41.28 50.41 7.15
C ASP A 1061 41.11 50.83 8.62
N ALA A 1062 40.22 50.19 9.37
CA ALA A 1062 40.08 50.49 10.78
C ALA A 1062 41.30 49.90 11.54
N PRO A 1063 42.05 50.70 12.32
CA PRO A 1063 43.38 50.34 12.78
C PRO A 1063 43.35 49.12 13.70
N THR A 1064 44.14 48.09 13.37
CA THR A 1064 44.30 46.86 14.16
C THR A 1064 44.41 47.20 15.64
N ALA A 1065 43.55 46.58 16.46
CA ALA A 1065 43.54 46.82 17.88
C ALA A 1065 44.94 46.53 18.45
N VAL A 1066 45.54 47.52 19.11
CA VAL A 1066 46.90 47.42 19.63
C VAL A 1066 46.79 46.80 21.02
N ALA A 1067 47.44 45.65 21.22
CA ALA A 1067 47.52 44.97 22.50
C ALA A 1067 48.03 45.94 23.60
N PRO A 1068 47.60 45.79 24.86
CA PRO A 1068 48.05 46.69 25.91
C PRO A 1068 49.56 46.52 26.11
N ALA A 1069 50.29 47.62 26.11
CA ALA A 1069 51.70 47.68 26.45
C ALA A 1069 51.85 48.57 27.68
N ILE A 1070 52.47 48.05 28.74
CA ILE A 1070 52.74 48.82 29.95
C ILE A 1070 53.92 49.76 29.67
N THR A 1071 53.63 51.04 29.59
CA THR A 1071 54.60 52.12 29.34
C THR A 1071 55.19 52.69 30.62
N THR A 1072 54.57 52.44 31.78
CA THR A 1072 55.16 52.73 33.10
C THR A 1072 54.77 51.65 34.08
N GLN A 1073 55.77 50.95 34.61
CA GLN A 1073 55.58 49.90 35.61
C GLN A 1073 55.17 50.48 36.97
N PRO A 1074 54.35 49.77 37.77
CA PRO A 1074 54.14 50.14 39.16
C PRO A 1074 55.46 50.01 39.93
N LEU A 1075 55.81 51.05 40.67
CA LEU A 1075 57.02 51.09 41.49
C LEU A 1075 56.73 50.56 42.89
N GLY A 1076 57.67 49.79 43.44
CA GLY A 1076 57.65 49.45 44.86
C GLY A 1076 57.71 50.71 45.73
N GLN A 1077 57.01 50.69 46.86
CA GLN A 1077 56.93 51.81 47.80
C GLN A 1077 57.41 51.38 49.19
N SER A 1078 57.67 52.36 50.04
CA SER A 1078 58.02 52.15 51.44
C SER A 1078 57.01 52.92 52.31
N VAL A 1079 56.27 52.21 53.16
CA VAL A 1079 55.26 52.81 54.06
C VAL A 1079 55.49 52.39 55.50
N ASN A 1080 54.95 53.12 56.47
CA ASN A 1080 54.98 52.65 57.86
C ASN A 1080 53.97 51.50 58.06
N GLY A 1081 54.28 50.58 58.98
CA GLY A 1081 53.35 49.52 59.35
C GLY A 1081 51.99 50.08 59.80
N GLY A 1082 50.91 49.59 59.21
CA GLY A 1082 49.55 50.09 59.41
C GLY A 1082 49.10 51.18 58.42
N GLN A 1083 49.93 51.58 57.45
CA GLN A 1083 49.54 52.49 56.37
C GLN A 1083 49.27 51.76 55.04
N SER A 1084 48.50 52.43 54.18
CA SER A 1084 48.23 52.01 52.79
C SER A 1084 49.27 52.58 51.82
N ALA A 1085 49.51 51.88 50.72
CA ALA A 1085 50.31 52.38 49.59
C ALA A 1085 49.44 52.53 48.34
N THR A 1086 49.71 53.55 47.51
CA THR A 1086 48.99 53.79 46.26
C THR A 1086 49.90 53.54 45.06
N LEU A 1087 49.68 52.42 44.38
CA LEU A 1087 50.40 52.00 43.20
C LEU A 1087 49.69 52.53 41.94
N THR A 1088 50.47 52.90 40.93
CA THR A 1088 49.97 53.39 39.63
C THR A 1088 50.66 52.66 38.49
N VAL A 1089 49.96 52.48 37.37
CA VAL A 1089 50.49 51.91 36.12
C VAL A 1089 50.10 52.82 34.97
N ALA A 1090 50.95 52.94 33.96
CA ALA A 1090 50.57 53.52 32.67
C ALA A 1090 50.61 52.44 31.59
N ALA A 1091 49.56 52.37 30.76
CA ALA A 1091 49.48 51.45 29.65
C ALA A 1091 48.90 52.15 28.41
N THR A 1092 49.46 51.82 27.26
CA THR A 1092 48.95 52.21 25.93
C THR A 1092 48.31 51.00 25.26
N GLY A 1093 47.32 51.22 24.40
CA GLY A 1093 46.66 50.18 23.62
C GLY A 1093 45.30 50.68 23.14
N THR A 1094 44.61 49.91 22.29
CA THR A 1094 43.26 50.29 21.85
C THR A 1094 42.28 50.20 23.03
N ALA A 1095 41.51 51.26 23.25
CA ALA A 1095 40.54 51.31 24.35
C ALA A 1095 39.30 50.43 24.03
N PRO A 1096 38.59 49.90 25.05
CA PRO A 1096 38.82 50.09 26.48
C PRO A 1096 39.99 49.24 27.04
N LEU A 1097 40.79 49.84 27.91
CA LEU A 1097 41.78 49.13 28.72
C LEU A 1097 41.14 48.70 30.05
N VAL A 1098 41.21 47.41 30.36
CA VAL A 1098 40.74 46.81 31.62
C VAL A 1098 41.94 46.46 32.48
N TYR A 1099 41.91 46.85 33.75
CA TYR A 1099 42.97 46.65 34.73
C TYR A 1099 42.47 45.69 35.82
N GLN A 1100 43.26 44.67 36.14
CA GLN A 1100 43.03 43.83 37.32
C GLN A 1100 44.32 43.76 38.14
N TRP A 1101 44.28 44.27 39.37
CA TRP A 1101 45.39 44.16 40.30
C TRP A 1101 45.34 42.81 41.03
N PHE A 1102 46.50 42.35 41.46
CA PHE A 1102 46.70 41.09 42.17
C PHE A 1102 47.72 41.28 43.29
N GLN A 1103 47.53 40.58 44.39
CA GLN A 1103 48.52 40.45 45.47
C GLN A 1103 49.36 39.19 45.22
N GLY A 1104 50.69 39.33 45.23
CA GLY A 1104 51.63 38.25 44.95
C GLY A 1104 52.73 38.64 43.96
N GLN A 1105 53.41 37.62 43.41
CA GLN A 1105 54.40 37.77 42.35
C GLN A 1105 53.71 37.87 40.97
N SER A 1106 54.36 38.50 39.99
CA SER A 1106 53.76 38.72 38.68
C SER A 1106 53.44 37.40 37.98
N GLY A 1107 52.24 37.30 37.42
CA GLY A 1107 51.69 36.07 36.86
C GLY A 1107 50.89 35.21 37.84
N ASP A 1108 51.00 35.42 39.16
CA ASP A 1108 50.14 34.77 40.15
C ASP A 1108 48.77 35.48 40.20
N ILE A 1109 47.75 34.81 39.69
CA ILE A 1109 46.36 35.30 39.61
C ILE A 1109 45.47 34.82 40.76
N SER A 1110 46.02 34.13 41.77
CA SER A 1110 45.26 33.51 42.86
C SER A 1110 44.53 34.52 43.76
N THR A 1111 45.08 35.73 43.92
CA THR A 1111 44.60 36.73 44.88
C THR A 1111 44.33 38.08 44.19
N PRO A 1112 43.21 38.22 43.45
CA PRO A 1112 42.82 39.49 42.85
C PRO A 1112 42.47 40.54 43.91
N VAL A 1113 42.92 41.78 43.69
CA VAL A 1113 42.66 42.94 44.54
C VAL A 1113 42.33 44.17 43.69
N GLY A 1114 41.73 45.20 44.29
CA GLY A 1114 41.47 46.48 43.63
C GLY A 1114 40.34 46.48 42.60
N THR A 1115 40.11 47.66 42.02
CA THR A 1115 39.07 47.92 41.01
C THR A 1115 39.69 48.07 39.62
N ASN A 1116 38.83 48.13 38.58
CA ASN A 1116 39.20 48.30 37.18
C ASN A 1116 39.76 49.70 36.87
N ALA A 1117 40.96 50.01 37.37
CA ALA A 1117 41.61 51.31 37.26
C ALA A 1117 43.15 51.20 37.15
N ALA A 1118 43.74 52.21 36.51
CA ALA A 1118 45.19 52.40 36.38
C ALA A 1118 45.91 52.74 37.71
N SER A 1119 45.17 52.87 38.82
CA SER A 1119 45.70 53.07 40.16
C SER A 1119 45.01 52.17 41.17
N PHE A 1120 45.77 51.67 42.15
CA PHE A 1120 45.27 50.83 43.24
C PHE A 1120 45.86 51.31 44.57
N THR A 1121 45.00 51.55 45.57
CA THR A 1121 45.40 51.81 46.95
C THR A 1121 45.20 50.55 47.78
N SER A 1122 46.27 50.04 48.40
CA SER A 1122 46.20 48.85 49.25
C SER A 1122 45.39 49.10 50.53
N PRO A 1123 44.87 48.06 51.19
CA PRO A 1123 44.57 48.12 52.62
C PRO A 1123 45.81 48.49 53.45
N ALA A 1124 45.61 48.81 54.72
CA ALA A 1124 46.70 49.02 55.68
C ALA A 1124 47.58 47.76 55.79
N LEU A 1125 48.89 47.90 55.59
CA LEU A 1125 49.82 46.75 55.52
C LEU A 1125 50.58 46.55 56.83
N LEU A 1126 50.59 45.32 57.34
CA LEU A 1126 51.32 44.91 58.54
C LEU A 1126 52.57 44.05 58.25
N ALA A 1127 52.80 43.72 56.98
CA ALA A 1127 54.00 43.07 56.47
C ALA A 1127 54.37 43.68 55.11
N ALA A 1128 55.58 43.37 54.61
CA ALA A 1128 55.93 43.69 53.22
C ALA A 1128 55.08 42.83 52.27
N THR A 1129 54.39 43.49 51.32
CA THR A 1129 53.42 42.85 50.44
C THR A 1129 53.67 43.23 48.99
N SER A 1130 53.71 42.23 48.12
CA SER A 1130 53.89 42.40 46.68
C SER A 1130 52.56 42.52 45.95
N PHE A 1131 52.51 43.38 44.94
CA PHE A 1131 51.36 43.57 44.06
C PHE A 1131 51.80 43.69 42.61
N TRP A 1132 50.91 43.37 41.68
CA TRP A 1132 51.09 43.57 40.25
C TRP A 1132 49.74 43.79 39.56
N VAL A 1133 49.75 44.18 38.28
CA VAL A 1133 48.53 44.45 37.50
C VAL A 1133 48.58 43.79 36.12
N ARG A 1134 47.47 43.17 35.72
CA ARG A 1134 47.21 42.77 34.34
C ARG A 1134 46.39 43.86 33.67
N VAL A 1135 46.85 44.32 32.51
CA VAL A 1135 46.09 45.23 31.64
C VAL A 1135 45.68 44.47 30.39
N SER A 1136 44.38 44.41 30.10
CA SER A 1136 43.79 43.68 28.97
C SER A 1136 42.88 44.58 28.13
N ASN A 1137 42.85 44.35 26.82
CA ASN A 1137 41.82 44.84 25.91
C ASN A 1137 41.40 43.71 24.96
N SER A 1138 40.68 44.02 23.88
CA SER A 1138 40.32 43.03 22.86
C SER A 1138 41.54 42.32 22.25
N ALA A 1139 42.64 43.06 22.03
CA ALA A 1139 43.86 42.65 21.36
C ALA A 1139 44.88 41.86 22.21
N GLY A 1140 44.49 41.48 23.43
CA GLY A 1140 45.33 40.72 24.36
C GLY A 1140 45.59 41.42 25.69
N SER A 1141 46.70 41.08 26.35
CA SER A 1141 47.03 41.63 27.67
C SER A 1141 48.52 41.71 27.97
N ALA A 1142 48.95 42.77 28.65
CA ALA A 1142 50.24 42.86 29.30
C ALA A 1142 50.13 42.63 30.82
N VAL A 1143 51.22 42.15 31.41
CA VAL A 1143 51.38 41.96 32.85
C VAL A 1143 52.49 42.88 33.36
N SER A 1144 52.29 43.52 34.51
CA SER A 1144 53.30 44.41 35.09
C SER A 1144 54.42 43.63 35.77
N ALA A 1145 55.56 44.30 35.98
CA ALA A 1145 56.52 43.87 36.98
C ALA A 1145 55.87 43.88 38.39
N THR A 1146 56.45 43.13 39.32
CA THR A 1146 56.01 43.10 40.72
C THR A 1146 56.48 44.32 41.48
N ALA A 1147 55.53 45.14 41.95
CA ALA A 1147 55.77 46.22 42.89
C ALA A 1147 55.69 45.67 44.32
N THR A 1148 56.81 45.64 45.03
CA THR A 1148 56.80 45.26 46.46
C THR A 1148 56.67 46.51 47.31
N VAL A 1149 55.60 46.58 48.12
CA VAL A 1149 55.45 47.57 49.17
C VAL A 1149 56.18 47.03 50.40
N THR A 1150 57.30 47.65 50.73
CA THR A 1150 58.10 47.33 51.92
C THR A 1150 57.63 48.16 53.10
N LEU A 1151 57.81 47.63 54.32
CA LEU A 1151 57.59 48.41 55.52
C LEU A 1151 58.88 49.08 55.94
N VAL A 1152 58.84 50.40 56.10
CA VAL A 1152 59.89 51.13 56.82
C VAL A 1152 59.83 50.68 58.28
N PRO A 1153 60.96 50.26 58.89
CA PRO A 1153 61.00 50.01 60.33
C PRO A 1153 60.61 51.30 61.06
N GLY A 1154 59.58 51.23 61.92
CA GLY A 1154 59.20 52.38 62.75
C GLY A 1154 60.39 52.90 63.55
N PHE A 1155 60.34 54.17 63.97
CA PHE A 1155 61.46 54.87 64.61
C PHE A 1155 62.08 54.08 65.80
N THR A 1156 61.25 53.38 66.59
CA THR A 1156 61.67 52.44 67.64
C THR A 1156 62.49 51.25 67.14
N THR A 1157 62.13 50.67 65.99
CA THR A 1157 62.86 49.56 65.36
C THR A 1157 64.17 50.04 64.72
N TRP A 1158 64.18 51.26 64.17
CA TRP A 1158 65.42 51.90 63.68
C TRP A 1158 66.39 52.20 64.83
N LEU A 1159 65.90 52.71 65.97
CA LEU A 1159 66.70 52.89 67.20
C LEU A 1159 67.30 51.57 67.71
N ALA A 1160 66.53 50.47 67.68
CA ALA A 1160 67.00 49.15 68.09
C ALA A 1160 68.09 48.59 67.15
N LEU A 1161 67.93 48.74 65.83
CA LEU A 1161 68.91 48.29 64.83
C LEU A 1161 70.25 49.05 64.89
N ASN A 1162 70.25 50.27 65.43
CA ASN A 1162 71.45 51.12 65.57
C ASN A 1162 72.03 51.13 67.00
N ASN A 1163 71.64 50.20 67.87
CA ASN A 1163 72.06 50.14 69.28
C ASN A 1163 71.76 51.40 70.13
N LEU A 1164 70.76 52.20 69.74
CA LEU A 1164 70.31 53.40 70.46
C LEU A 1164 69.14 53.13 71.42
N SER A 1165 68.85 51.86 71.70
CA SER A 1165 67.74 51.41 72.56
C SER A 1165 67.80 51.94 74.01
N GLY A 1166 68.99 52.32 74.50
CA GLY A 1166 69.17 52.94 75.82
C GLY A 1166 68.49 54.30 75.98
N ALA A 1167 68.17 55.01 74.89
CA ALA A 1167 67.47 56.30 74.94
C ALA A 1167 65.97 56.19 75.30
N ALA A 1168 65.40 54.98 75.31
CA ALA A 1168 63.97 54.77 75.59
C ALA A 1168 63.56 55.10 77.05
N ALA A 1169 64.51 55.14 77.99
CA ALA A 1169 64.23 55.38 79.41
C ALA A 1169 63.94 56.86 79.78
N ALA A 1170 64.06 57.80 78.83
CA ALA A 1170 63.85 59.24 79.04
C ALA A 1170 62.45 59.75 78.62
N PHE A 1171 61.52 58.87 78.26
CA PHE A 1171 60.18 59.23 77.73
C PHE A 1171 59.04 59.07 78.77
N GLY A 1172 59.33 59.27 80.05
CA GLY A 1172 58.36 59.13 81.15
C GLY A 1172 58.21 60.41 81.98
N ALA A 1173 57.00 60.96 81.97
CA ALA A 1173 56.58 62.22 82.61
C ALA A 1173 57.15 63.51 81.97
N ASP A 1174 56.24 64.23 81.30
CA ASP A 1174 56.31 65.66 81.00
C ASP A 1174 56.24 66.44 82.33
N PRO A 1175 57.34 67.07 82.81
CA PRO A 1175 57.38 67.69 84.15
C PRO A 1175 56.62 69.01 84.26
N ASP A 1176 56.38 69.67 83.13
CA ASP A 1176 55.81 71.01 82.98
C ASP A 1176 54.43 71.04 82.28
N ALA A 1177 53.96 69.88 81.82
CA ALA A 1177 52.63 69.61 81.27
C ALA A 1177 52.26 70.42 80.01
N ASP A 1178 53.27 70.73 79.18
CA ASP A 1178 53.11 71.51 77.93
C ASP A 1178 52.70 70.64 76.71
N GLY A 1179 52.83 69.32 76.82
CA GLY A 1179 52.40 68.35 75.81
C GLY A 1179 53.39 68.08 74.68
N ARG A 1180 54.69 68.37 74.83
CA ARG A 1180 55.71 68.14 73.77
C ARG A 1180 56.77 67.09 74.17
N PRO A 1181 57.05 66.08 73.32
CA PRO A 1181 58.11 65.11 73.59
C PRO A 1181 59.51 65.71 73.34
N ASN A 1182 60.38 65.61 74.34
CA ASN A 1182 61.62 66.38 74.45
C ASN A 1182 62.82 65.80 73.63
N LEU A 1183 62.61 65.62 72.33
CA LEU A 1183 63.61 65.05 71.41
C LEU A 1183 64.68 66.07 70.96
N LEU A 1184 64.52 67.35 71.29
CA LEU A 1184 65.40 68.44 70.84
C LEU A 1184 66.51 68.79 71.85
N GLU A 1185 66.24 68.76 73.16
CA GLU A 1185 67.25 69.12 74.17
C GLU A 1185 68.39 68.09 74.28
N TYR A 1186 68.09 66.79 74.17
CA TYR A 1186 69.11 65.74 74.25
C TYR A 1186 70.16 65.83 73.11
N SER A 1187 69.77 66.37 71.96
CA SER A 1187 70.65 66.53 70.79
C SER A 1187 71.65 67.70 70.89
N LEU A 1188 71.55 68.55 71.92
CA LEU A 1188 72.38 69.75 72.10
C LEU A 1188 73.30 69.71 73.33
N GLY A 1189 73.35 68.60 74.07
CA GLY A 1189 74.39 68.32 75.07
C GLY A 1189 74.29 69.13 76.37
N THR A 1190 73.09 69.49 76.81
CA THR A 1190 72.86 70.24 78.06
C THR A 1190 72.50 69.31 79.22
N GLU A 1191 73.38 69.24 80.23
CA GLU A 1191 73.18 68.54 81.50
C GLU A 1191 71.98 69.10 82.31
N PRO A 1192 71.03 68.26 82.78
CA PRO A 1192 69.80 68.71 83.43
C PRO A 1192 69.98 68.99 84.94
N THR A 1193 71.09 69.63 85.35
CA THR A 1193 71.42 69.85 86.77
C THR A 1193 71.89 71.27 87.11
N ARG A 1194 71.44 72.30 86.38
CA ARG A 1194 71.55 73.70 86.83
C ARG A 1194 70.27 74.51 86.64
N SER A 1195 69.86 75.15 87.73
CA SER A 1195 68.72 76.06 87.82
C SER A 1195 68.90 77.33 86.98
N GLU A 1196 67.80 77.79 86.39
CA GLU A 1196 67.43 79.19 86.13
C GLU A 1196 68.55 80.21 85.82
N ALA A 1197 68.67 80.63 84.55
CA ALA A 1197 68.47 82.03 84.15
C ALA A 1197 68.78 82.30 82.66
N ALA A 1198 67.93 83.15 82.05
CA ALA A 1198 68.19 84.01 80.90
C ALA A 1198 68.38 83.40 79.48
N GLY A 1199 67.27 83.35 78.73
CA GLY A 1199 67.21 83.96 77.40
C GLY A 1199 67.61 83.10 76.19
N GLU A 1200 66.79 82.10 75.84
CA GLU A 1200 66.74 81.51 74.49
C GLU A 1200 65.31 81.67 73.93
N ASP A 1201 65.16 82.37 72.79
CA ASP A 1201 63.87 82.54 72.08
C ASP A 1201 63.87 81.70 70.79
N LEU A 1202 62.94 80.72 70.72
CA LEU A 1202 62.62 79.98 69.50
C LEU A 1202 61.29 80.48 68.94
N THR A 1203 61.32 81.29 67.88
CA THR A 1203 60.08 81.78 67.23
C THR A 1203 59.77 81.00 65.95
N LEU A 1204 58.53 80.49 65.89
CA LEU A 1204 57.92 79.87 64.71
C LEU A 1204 56.96 80.86 64.05
N THR A 1205 57.16 81.12 62.76
CA THR A 1205 56.27 81.98 61.96
C THR A 1205 55.87 81.29 60.66
N THR A 1206 54.59 81.40 60.31
CA THR A 1206 54.03 80.95 59.02
C THR A 1206 53.95 82.13 58.05
N ASP A 1207 54.53 82.01 56.86
CA ASP A 1207 54.37 82.99 55.78
C ASP A 1207 53.20 82.64 54.83
N ARG A 1208 52.79 81.37 54.77
CA ARG A 1208 51.59 80.87 54.07
C ARG A 1208 51.19 79.46 54.57
N PRO A 1209 49.97 78.97 54.26
CA PRO A 1209 49.52 77.65 54.70
C PRO A 1209 50.49 76.53 54.27
N GLY A 1210 50.84 75.66 55.22
CA GLY A 1210 51.76 74.53 55.01
C GLY A 1210 53.26 74.87 54.99
N HIS A 1211 53.65 76.12 55.30
CA HIS A 1211 55.04 76.56 55.26
C HIS A 1211 55.46 77.16 56.61
N TRP A 1212 56.46 76.56 57.25
CA TRP A 1212 56.92 76.91 58.60
C TRP A 1212 58.37 77.40 58.57
N ILE A 1213 58.62 78.56 59.18
CA ILE A 1213 59.97 79.09 59.38
C ILE A 1213 60.25 79.10 60.88
N ALA A 1214 61.18 78.25 61.32
CA ALA A 1214 61.75 78.31 62.67
C ALA A 1214 62.99 79.21 62.67
N ARG A 1215 63.04 80.18 63.59
CA ARG A 1215 64.24 80.99 63.84
C ARG A 1215 64.81 80.63 65.20
N TYR A 1216 66.05 80.17 65.20
CA TYR A 1216 66.84 79.94 66.41
C TYR A 1216 68.01 80.93 66.44
N SER A 1217 68.22 81.59 67.58
CA SER A 1217 69.37 82.48 67.80
C SER A 1217 70.01 82.20 69.15
N ARG A 1218 71.27 81.76 69.13
CA ARG A 1218 72.08 81.55 70.33
C ARG A 1218 73.21 82.58 70.37
N ASN A 1219 73.27 83.39 71.42
CA ASN A 1219 74.35 84.35 71.63
C ASN A 1219 75.40 83.77 72.59
N ARG A 1220 76.48 83.20 72.05
CA ARG A 1220 77.77 83.07 72.76
C ARG A 1220 78.93 82.86 71.80
N ALA A 1221 80.05 83.51 72.10
CA ALA A 1221 81.30 83.38 71.37
C ALA A 1221 82.24 82.41 72.09
N ALA A 1222 82.93 81.52 71.35
CA ALA A 1222 84.34 81.13 71.53
C ALA A 1222 84.74 79.92 70.67
N ALA A 1223 85.80 80.12 69.88
CA ALA A 1223 86.85 79.20 69.46
C ALA A 1223 86.66 77.66 69.52
N GLY A 1224 86.92 77.02 68.37
CA GLY A 1224 87.64 75.74 68.30
C GLY A 1224 86.79 74.47 68.15
N ILE A 1225 86.44 74.11 66.91
CA ILE A 1225 86.06 72.74 66.55
C ILE A 1225 86.92 72.30 65.36
N THR A 1226 87.68 71.23 65.56
CA THR A 1226 88.59 70.64 64.58
C THR A 1226 87.82 69.72 63.63
N THR A 1227 88.06 69.85 62.34
CA THR A 1227 87.44 69.00 61.31
C THR A 1227 88.08 67.61 61.31
N ILE A 1228 87.28 66.55 61.44
CA ILE A 1228 87.66 65.20 61.02
C ILE A 1228 86.89 64.90 59.75
N VAL A 1229 87.62 64.65 58.67
CA VAL A 1229 87.10 64.18 57.38
C VAL A 1229 87.48 62.71 57.25
N GLU A 1230 86.50 61.82 57.22
CA GLU A 1230 86.71 60.45 56.73
C GLU A 1230 86.19 60.35 55.29
N ASN A 1231 87.02 59.73 54.44
CA ASN A 1231 86.77 59.65 53.01
C ASN A 1231 85.74 58.57 52.66
N SER A 1232 84.82 58.89 51.77
CA SER A 1232 84.30 57.92 50.81
C SER A 1232 84.58 58.44 49.39
N SER A 1233 85.52 57.80 48.71
CA SER A 1233 85.85 58.09 47.32
C SER A 1233 84.77 57.56 46.38
N ASP A 1234 83.97 58.45 45.80
CA ASP A 1234 83.54 58.36 44.39
C ASP A 1234 82.65 59.56 44.04
N LEU A 1235 83.14 60.42 43.13
CA LEU A 1235 82.37 61.22 42.16
C LEU A 1235 83.34 62.15 41.41
N ALA A 1236 83.75 61.74 40.22
CA ALA A 1236 84.62 62.52 39.35
C ALA A 1236 83.96 62.76 37.98
N ILE A 1237 84.14 63.98 37.43
CA ILE A 1237 83.80 64.39 36.05
C ILE A 1237 82.25 64.53 35.89
N TRP A 1238 81.69 65.65 35.42
CA TRP A 1238 81.79 66.21 34.07
C TRP A 1238 81.62 67.75 34.01
N THR A 1239 82.19 68.35 32.96
CA THR A 1239 82.15 69.80 32.68
C THR A 1239 81.20 70.19 31.56
N SER A 1240 80.59 71.38 31.71
CA SER A 1240 80.14 72.32 30.68
C SER A 1240 79.15 71.88 29.58
N LEU A 1241 78.00 72.56 29.53
CA LEU A 1241 77.44 73.10 28.27
C LEU A 1241 76.48 74.27 28.57
N SER A 1242 76.52 75.29 27.72
CA SER A 1242 75.75 76.54 27.85
C SER A 1242 74.84 76.75 26.65
N GLY A 1243 73.52 76.90 26.85
CA GLY A 1243 72.59 77.25 25.78
C GLY A 1243 71.11 77.07 26.14
N THR A 1244 70.37 78.18 26.27
CA THR A 1244 68.90 78.30 26.21
C THR A 1244 68.47 78.73 24.78
N PRO A 1245 67.18 78.68 24.36
CA PRO A 1245 65.91 78.36 25.04
C PRO A 1245 65.18 77.14 24.37
N THR A 1246 63.92 76.72 24.60
CA THR A 1246 62.65 77.41 24.96
C THR A 1246 61.65 76.42 25.63
N VAL A 1247 60.49 76.90 26.07
CA VAL A 1247 59.58 76.29 27.08
C VAL A 1247 58.47 75.42 26.46
N GLU A 1248 58.17 74.25 27.05
CA GLU A 1248 56.80 73.90 27.55
C GLU A 1248 56.74 72.63 28.44
N SER A 1249 55.78 72.64 29.38
CA SER A 1249 55.23 71.56 30.24
C SER A 1249 56.13 70.68 31.15
N THR A 1250 56.14 71.06 32.44
CA THR A 1250 55.85 70.18 33.61
C THR A 1250 56.25 68.69 33.61
N THR A 1251 57.41 68.35 34.17
CA THR A 1251 57.56 67.73 35.52
C THR A 1251 59.06 67.55 35.85
N ALA A 1252 59.41 67.40 37.14
CA ALA A 1252 60.76 67.73 37.63
C ALA A 1252 61.70 66.52 37.81
N THR A 1253 63.00 66.77 37.61
CA THR A 1253 64.13 66.00 38.15
C THR A 1253 65.14 66.92 38.86
N LEU A 1254 65.97 66.31 39.72
CA LEU A 1254 67.19 66.74 40.46
C LEU A 1254 67.92 68.03 39.98
N GLU A 1255 68.69 68.80 40.75
CA GLU A 1255 69.29 68.69 42.10
C GLU A 1255 69.87 70.07 42.53
N ARG A 1256 70.17 70.31 43.83
CA ARG A 1256 71.33 71.11 44.33
C ARG A 1256 71.32 71.35 45.85
N LEU A 1257 72.46 71.07 46.50
CA LEU A 1257 72.86 71.65 47.78
C LEU A 1257 73.68 72.93 47.51
N ALA A 1258 73.44 74.00 48.26
CA ALA A 1258 74.20 75.25 48.15
C ALA A 1258 74.65 75.73 49.54
N LEU A 1259 75.96 75.78 49.75
CA LEU A 1259 76.58 76.40 50.91
C LEU A 1259 77.06 77.80 50.52
N GLY A 1260 76.54 78.82 51.20
CA GLY A 1260 76.93 80.22 51.02
C GLY A 1260 77.36 80.82 52.35
N PHE A 1261 78.47 81.55 52.35
CA PHE A 1261 78.95 82.32 53.50
C PHE A 1261 78.71 83.81 53.24
N ASP A 1262 78.04 84.49 54.17
CA ASP A 1262 77.96 85.95 54.25
C ASP A 1262 79.12 86.48 55.10
N SER A 1263 79.84 87.48 54.62
CA SER A 1263 81.01 88.05 55.29
C SER A 1263 80.69 88.98 56.46
N SER A 1264 79.39 89.20 56.77
CA SER A 1264 78.95 90.08 57.86
C SER A 1264 78.45 89.34 59.12
N ALA A 1265 78.11 88.05 59.04
CA ALA A 1265 77.84 87.20 60.22
C ALA A 1265 77.94 85.69 59.88
N PRO A 1266 78.64 84.87 60.68
CA PRO A 1266 78.70 83.42 60.44
C PRO A 1266 77.35 82.76 60.77
N ARG A 1267 76.56 82.45 59.74
CA ARG A 1267 75.32 81.66 59.83
C ARG A 1267 75.38 80.49 58.86
N LEU A 1268 75.26 79.27 59.39
CA LEU A 1268 75.10 78.07 58.59
C LEU A 1268 73.62 77.95 58.17
N PHE A 1269 73.36 77.98 56.86
CA PHE A 1269 72.03 77.73 56.31
C PHE A 1269 71.95 76.32 55.74
N ILE A 1270 71.15 75.45 56.38
CA ILE A 1270 70.81 74.13 55.84
C ILE A 1270 69.41 74.21 55.22
N ARG A 1271 69.32 74.09 53.90
CA ARG A 1271 68.05 74.09 53.17
C ARG A 1271 67.56 72.67 52.92
N LEU A 1272 66.92 72.06 53.92
CA LEU A 1272 66.21 70.79 53.72
C LEU A 1272 64.94 71.03 52.91
N ARG A 1273 64.85 70.44 51.73
CA ARG A 1273 63.62 70.40 50.93
C ARG A 1273 63.02 69.00 51.06
N VAL A 1274 62.06 68.84 51.97
CA VAL A 1274 61.23 67.63 52.01
C VAL A 1274 60.24 67.73 50.86
N SER A 1275 60.47 66.97 49.79
CA SER A 1275 59.45 66.66 48.79
C SER A 1275 58.73 65.40 49.21
N GLN A 1276 57.46 65.53 49.60
CA GLN A 1276 56.52 64.41 49.64
C GLN A 1276 56.31 63.84 48.21
N PRO A 1277 55.89 62.57 48.05
CA PRO A 1277 54.78 61.90 48.76
C PRO A 1277 54.96 61.64 50.26
#